data_AF-U6KSE1-F1
#
_entry.id   AF-U6KSE1-F1
#
_cell.length_a   1.000
_cell.length_b   1.000
_cell.length_c   1.000
_cell.angle_alpha   90.00
_cell.angle_beta   90.00
_cell.angle_gamma   90.00
#
_symmetry.space_group_name_H-M   'P 1'
#
loop_
_entity.id
_entity.type
_entity.pdbx_description
1 polymer ?
#
loop_
_entity_poly.entity_id
_entity_poly.type
_entity_poly.pdbx_seq_one_letter_code
_entity_poly.pdbx_strand_id
1 'polypeptide(L)'
;MDPNSLVSSNVKSARLEFLGDDEIRKLSCCRVVTAAAFSAPAGGAAGSSSRKWGADAAAAAAAAAAAAGLAAAVPGGLHDSRMGVFDGRETCGTCGASGSCPGHLGHIELELPALQPILMPSLVKLLKGVCFECRRLRLSRQQKSLEVKRFQLLQLLLLQELRLMDTVVTRNSSSSSSSSKAAGNEEALKSRKEILQIFAAVEAELNARMQQQQQQEEQQDKEQQDVNKPAAAAAAAADKEDTGVAAAVKETFMLQHIAEDFSSSALQVAAWRSCRSRVLQQAAAAIGSVELQGFQLYPLLQSLFSHDEDRLLLAYLFPMTVRLGPSVFFQQVVAVAANRFRPPPAAAAAKGFGGREAAAGRQLLHPRTQQLQDILKLNEKLKFALNVLRHPDPLGALKDPSQWAALFMGAPEQQQQQQQQQQQQQLRLAPEQQQLLQEFVEQHAVGGAKWLSTYALQLQLKLNEMTDSTKAEKPQAAPPGVRQWMEKKAGAIRQRMQGKRVNYAARTVLAPDGLLAPNEVSVPLDFAMKLSVPEAATSFNAFALSQMVINGPFKHPGALALEDDQGNFYNLEFMSAAARAGKAAKLLSAAAAGAAEGRSFRVYRHLRDGDLVLMNRQPSLHRLSLMGHFVKINKPFNSEFNFNSFLEKAGLKRKDGSYRQVTRALLDKRQQQQQQQQQQQQGEPAAAAAAAKSDQAPERVFRINFVNCSSYNADFDGDEMNLHVPQDPVSRSEGRLILNADSQFTVPKNGDLVRGLIQDYCLAGVLLTSRDSFFDLQQFSTLVYAGLERYLGCHDTCVRITLDRSKELEEAFSVDLDLNCNLNSNLNKKSKIISNFNPKNGKNGPSSTPEGIALLTPAVLWPRRLWTGKQVITTILKTLVDGFARTRLRHVTAAAAAPPRTSSSSSSSKRLEEALKGYKGINLEAKAKTPGDAWGGVEDGDTEESTVVIKESELLQGVFDKNQFGSSSGGLLHCVYLLLGSTAASALLQSLGALFSCFLKLQ
;
A
#
# COMPACT_ATOMS: atom_id res chain seq x y z
N MET A 1 0.11 -12.82 3.11
CA MET A 1 1.49 -13.28 3.32
C MET A 1 1.39 -14.32 4.41
N ASP A 2 1.73 -15.56 4.09
CA ASP A 2 1.96 -16.58 5.11
C ASP A 2 3.47 -16.60 5.37
N PRO A 3 3.96 -16.19 6.55
CA PRO A 3 5.39 -16.19 6.85
C PRO A 3 6.01 -17.60 6.85
N ASN A 4 5.20 -18.66 6.83
CA ASN A 4 5.67 -20.03 6.68
C ASN A 4 5.84 -20.44 5.21
N SER A 5 5.35 -19.63 4.25
CA SER A 5 5.58 -19.83 2.83
C SER A 5 6.92 -19.23 2.44
N LEU A 6 7.98 -20.06 2.42
CA LEU A 6 9.28 -19.66 1.89
C LEU A 6 9.14 -19.33 0.39
N VAL A 7 9.31 -18.05 0.06
CA VAL A 7 9.46 -17.63 -1.34
C VAL A 7 10.89 -17.95 -1.75
N SER A 8 11.08 -19.03 -2.51
CA SER A 8 12.40 -19.50 -2.95
C SER A 8 13.05 -18.59 -4.00
N SER A 9 12.27 -17.81 -4.76
CA SER A 9 12.76 -16.93 -5.82
C SER A 9 12.03 -15.59 -5.82
N ASN A 10 12.78 -14.49 -5.71
CA ASN A 10 12.25 -13.13 -5.84
C ASN A 10 12.56 -12.56 -7.23
N VAL A 11 11.60 -11.85 -7.81
CA VAL A 11 11.80 -11.13 -9.07
C VAL A 11 12.75 -9.95 -8.83
N LYS A 12 13.97 -10.03 -9.37
CA LYS A 12 15.01 -8.98 -9.24
C LYS A 12 14.85 -7.86 -10.26
N SER A 13 14.38 -8.19 -11.46
CA SER A 13 14.17 -7.25 -12.57
C SER A 13 13.01 -7.71 -13.46
N ALA A 14 12.43 -6.77 -14.20
CA ALA A 14 11.40 -7.05 -15.20
C ALA A 14 11.82 -6.41 -16.53
N ARG A 15 11.72 -7.15 -17.62
CA ARG A 15 12.02 -6.67 -18.98
C ARG A 15 10.72 -6.44 -19.74
N LEU A 16 10.58 -5.28 -20.37
CA LEU A 16 9.44 -4.95 -21.20
C LEU A 16 9.69 -5.40 -22.64
N GLU A 17 8.86 -6.32 -23.13
CA GLU A 17 8.96 -6.84 -24.49
C GLU A 17 7.57 -6.95 -25.16
N PHE A 18 7.56 -6.94 -26.49
CA PHE A 18 6.41 -7.32 -27.32
C PHE A 18 6.46 -8.83 -27.51
N LEU A 19 5.31 -9.47 -27.41
CA LEU A 19 5.16 -10.88 -27.74
C LEU A 19 5.02 -11.03 -29.25
N GLY A 20 5.78 -11.94 -29.85
CA GLY A 20 5.61 -12.29 -31.25
C GLY A 20 4.34 -13.12 -31.47
N ASP A 21 3.79 -13.08 -32.69
CA ASP A 21 2.59 -13.85 -33.04
C ASP A 21 2.76 -15.35 -32.75
N ASP A 22 3.92 -15.95 -33.07
CA ASP A 22 4.22 -17.36 -32.78
C ASP A 22 4.31 -17.69 -31.29
N GLU A 23 4.76 -16.74 -30.48
CA GLU A 23 4.84 -16.92 -29.03
C GLU A 23 3.44 -16.90 -28.43
N ILE A 24 2.58 -16.00 -28.89
CA ILE A 24 1.18 -15.95 -28.47
C ILE A 24 0.50 -17.28 -28.83
N ARG A 25 0.72 -17.82 -30.04
CA ARG A 25 0.20 -19.14 -30.43
C ARG A 25 0.67 -20.26 -29.50
N LYS A 26 1.95 -20.27 -29.12
CA LYS A 26 2.53 -21.28 -28.21
C LYS A 26 2.03 -21.15 -26.77
N LEU A 27 1.87 -19.92 -26.28
CA LEU A 27 1.39 -19.63 -24.92
C LEU A 27 -0.12 -19.81 -24.78
N SER A 28 -0.86 -19.76 -25.89
CA SER A 28 -2.30 -19.83 -25.87
C SER A 28 -2.81 -21.25 -25.72
N CYS A 29 -3.78 -21.44 -24.83
CA CYS A 29 -4.45 -22.72 -24.60
C CYS A 29 -5.48 -23.09 -25.67
N CYS A 30 -6.02 -22.10 -26.39
CA CYS A 30 -7.04 -22.32 -27.40
C CYS A 30 -7.13 -21.17 -28.42
N ARG A 31 -7.44 -21.54 -29.66
CA ARG A 31 -7.87 -20.60 -30.69
C ARG A 31 -9.36 -20.31 -30.53
N VAL A 32 -9.73 -19.04 -30.44
CA VAL A 32 -11.12 -18.59 -30.44
C VAL A 32 -11.56 -18.39 -31.88
N VAL A 33 -12.59 -19.16 -32.29
CA VAL A 33 -13.06 -19.20 -33.68
C VAL A 33 -14.46 -18.62 -33.82
N THR A 34 -15.27 -18.68 -32.76
CA THR A 34 -16.69 -18.29 -32.82
C THR A 34 -16.97 -17.06 -31.94
N ALA A 35 -17.76 -16.13 -32.46
CA ALA A 35 -18.23 -14.95 -31.73
C ALA A 35 -19.27 -15.26 -30.62
N ALA A 36 -19.81 -16.47 -30.57
CA ALA A 36 -20.75 -16.91 -29.56
C ALA A 36 -20.01 -17.19 -28.24
N ALA A 37 -20.47 -16.55 -27.16
CA ALA A 37 -19.90 -16.75 -25.82
C ALA A 37 -20.61 -17.89 -25.06
N PHE A 38 -21.94 -17.98 -25.20
CA PHE A 38 -22.79 -18.96 -24.54
C PHE A 38 -23.78 -19.60 -25.53
N SER A 39 -24.16 -20.85 -25.29
CA SER A 39 -25.17 -21.56 -26.10
C SER A 39 -26.55 -20.93 -25.89
N ALA A 40 -27.34 -20.78 -26.96
CA ALA A 40 -28.75 -20.37 -26.81
C ALA A 40 -29.49 -21.39 -25.94
N PRO A 41 -30.37 -20.97 -25.01
CA PRO A 41 -31.22 -21.91 -24.27
C PRO A 41 -32.12 -22.62 -25.29
N ALA A 42 -31.95 -23.93 -25.42
CA ALA A 42 -32.74 -24.72 -26.36
C ALA A 42 -34.23 -24.68 -25.95
N GLY A 43 -35.05 -24.01 -26.75
CA GLY A 43 -36.50 -24.26 -26.77
C GLY A 43 -36.72 -25.72 -27.19
N GLY A 44 -37.48 -26.45 -26.37
CA GLY A 44 -37.53 -27.91 -26.43
C GLY A 44 -37.93 -28.50 -27.78
N ALA A 45 -37.15 -29.49 -28.22
CA ALA A 45 -37.64 -30.60 -29.01
C ALA A 45 -36.75 -31.83 -28.72
N ALA A 46 -37.31 -32.80 -28.01
CA ALA A 46 -36.70 -34.10 -27.81
C ALA A 46 -36.71 -34.89 -29.13
N GLY A 47 -35.55 -35.44 -29.52
CA GLY A 47 -35.40 -36.31 -30.70
C GLY A 47 -34.11 -37.11 -30.60
N SER A 48 -34.20 -38.41 -30.90
CA SER A 48 -33.37 -39.49 -30.36
C SER A 48 -32.02 -39.75 -31.04
N SER A 49 -31.08 -40.25 -30.20
CA SER A 49 -30.02 -41.24 -30.43
C SER A 49 -29.23 -41.30 -31.75
N SER A 50 -27.90 -41.14 -31.64
CA SER A 50 -26.91 -42.05 -32.23
C SER A 50 -25.55 -41.84 -31.56
N ARG A 51 -24.94 -42.92 -31.05
CA ARG A 51 -23.63 -42.94 -30.38
C ARG A 51 -22.50 -42.99 -31.43
N LYS A 52 -21.41 -42.25 -31.20
CA LYS A 52 -20.02 -42.76 -31.39
C LYS A 52 -18.95 -41.83 -30.77
N TRP A 53 -18.32 -42.39 -29.74
CA TRP A 53 -17.00 -42.24 -29.11
C TRP A 53 -16.22 -40.90 -29.11
N GLY A 54 -15.96 -40.40 -27.90
CA GLY A 54 -14.72 -39.71 -27.55
C GLY A 54 -14.80 -38.30 -26.93
N ALA A 55 -15.68 -38.02 -25.95
CA ALA A 55 -15.69 -36.74 -25.21
C ALA A 55 -16.57 -36.78 -23.93
N ASP A 56 -16.29 -37.66 -22.98
CA ASP A 56 -17.27 -37.99 -21.92
C ASP A 56 -17.26 -37.09 -20.66
N ALA A 57 -16.49 -35.99 -20.64
CA ALA A 57 -16.55 -35.00 -19.54
C ALA A 57 -17.25 -33.68 -19.92
N ALA A 58 -17.01 -33.17 -21.14
CA ALA A 58 -17.56 -31.90 -21.60
C ALA A 58 -19.05 -31.99 -21.97
N ALA A 59 -19.50 -33.12 -22.51
CA ALA A 59 -20.91 -33.35 -22.86
C ALA A 59 -21.79 -33.50 -21.60
N ALA A 60 -21.26 -34.10 -20.52
CA ALA A 60 -21.94 -34.23 -19.24
C ALA A 60 -22.09 -32.86 -18.53
N ALA A 61 -21.05 -32.01 -18.59
CA ALA A 61 -21.11 -30.65 -18.05
C ALA A 61 -22.11 -29.75 -18.80
N ALA A 62 -22.15 -29.84 -20.14
CA ALA A 62 -23.13 -29.12 -20.95
C ALA A 62 -24.57 -29.58 -20.68
N ALA A 63 -24.79 -30.88 -20.46
CA ALA A 63 -26.10 -31.44 -20.09
C ALA A 63 -26.55 -31.02 -18.68
N ALA A 64 -25.63 -30.96 -17.71
CA ALA A 64 -25.91 -30.50 -16.35
C ALA A 64 -26.18 -28.99 -16.27
N ALA A 65 -25.46 -28.17 -17.06
CA ALA A 65 -25.69 -26.73 -17.16
C ALA A 65 -27.03 -26.39 -17.84
N ALA A 66 -27.38 -27.13 -18.89
CA ALA A 66 -28.68 -27.03 -19.54
C ALA A 66 -29.85 -27.41 -18.61
N ALA A 67 -29.67 -28.41 -17.74
CA ALA A 67 -30.65 -28.77 -16.71
C ALA A 67 -30.82 -27.70 -15.61
N ALA A 68 -29.84 -26.81 -15.42
CA ALA A 68 -29.84 -25.73 -14.43
C ALA A 68 -30.30 -24.36 -15.00
N GLY A 69 -30.70 -24.28 -16.28
CA GLY A 69 -31.12 -23.03 -16.91
C GLY A 69 -29.99 -22.00 -17.12
N LEU A 70 -28.73 -22.41 -16.98
CA LEU A 70 -27.55 -21.59 -17.22
C LEU A 70 -27.00 -21.91 -18.61
N ALA A 71 -26.79 -20.88 -19.44
CA ALA A 71 -26.24 -21.04 -20.78
C ALA A 71 -24.78 -21.53 -20.67
N ALA A 72 -24.50 -22.74 -21.15
CA ALA A 72 -23.15 -23.32 -21.15
C ALA A 72 -22.20 -22.53 -22.07
N ALA A 73 -20.94 -22.42 -21.68
CA ALA A 73 -19.92 -21.79 -22.52
C ALA A 73 -19.70 -22.60 -23.81
N VAL A 74 -19.68 -21.93 -24.95
CA VAL A 74 -19.48 -22.57 -26.26
C VAL A 74 -18.02 -22.98 -26.43
N PRO A 75 -17.70 -24.24 -26.74
CA PRO A 75 -16.34 -24.66 -27.10
C PRO A 75 -15.82 -23.85 -28.30
N GLY A 76 -14.60 -23.31 -28.21
CA GLY A 76 -14.04 -22.43 -29.25
C GLY A 76 -14.62 -21.00 -29.29
N GLY A 77 -15.48 -20.65 -28.32
CA GLY A 77 -16.03 -19.31 -28.13
C GLY A 77 -15.21 -18.43 -27.19
N LEU A 78 -15.66 -17.18 -26.98
CA LEU A 78 -14.95 -16.18 -26.16
C LEU A 78 -14.85 -16.52 -24.66
N HIS A 79 -15.64 -17.48 -24.20
CA HIS A 79 -15.71 -17.96 -22.82
C HIS A 79 -15.38 -19.46 -22.68
N ASP A 80 -14.64 -20.03 -23.64
CA ASP A 80 -14.18 -21.42 -23.59
C ASP A 80 -13.56 -21.78 -22.21
N SER A 81 -13.97 -22.92 -21.65
CA SER A 81 -13.52 -23.46 -20.36
C SER A 81 -11.99 -23.62 -20.24
N ARG A 82 -11.29 -23.75 -21.38
CA ARG A 82 -9.82 -23.79 -21.43
C ARG A 82 -9.17 -22.48 -20.99
N MET A 83 -9.83 -21.34 -21.17
CA MET A 83 -9.36 -20.02 -20.70
C MET A 83 -9.64 -19.77 -19.20
N GLY A 84 -10.21 -20.75 -18.51
CA GLY A 84 -10.60 -20.69 -17.10
C GLY A 84 -12.11 -20.71 -16.90
N VAL A 85 -12.55 -21.12 -15.71
CA VAL A 85 -13.96 -21.18 -15.33
C VAL A 85 -14.38 -19.94 -14.54
N PHE A 86 -15.66 -19.58 -14.57
CA PHE A 86 -16.22 -18.47 -13.80
C PHE A 86 -16.59 -18.89 -12.38
N ASP A 87 -17.19 -20.07 -12.25
CA ASP A 87 -17.67 -20.62 -10.99
C ASP A 87 -16.81 -21.80 -10.55
N GLY A 88 -16.59 -21.92 -9.23
CA GLY A 88 -15.84 -23.04 -8.64
C GLY A 88 -16.51 -24.41 -8.70
N ARG A 89 -17.63 -24.53 -9.44
CA ARG A 89 -18.35 -25.79 -9.69
C ARG A 89 -17.80 -26.53 -10.91
N GLU A 90 -17.31 -25.78 -11.90
CA GLU A 90 -16.72 -26.33 -13.10
C GLU A 90 -15.21 -26.45 -12.95
N THR A 91 -14.59 -27.33 -13.72
CA THR A 91 -13.13 -27.50 -13.75
C THR A 91 -12.57 -26.90 -15.02
N CYS A 92 -11.47 -26.16 -14.92
CA CYS A 92 -10.80 -25.61 -16.08
C CYS A 92 -10.28 -26.71 -17.02
N GLY A 93 -10.56 -26.61 -18.31
CA GLY A 93 -10.10 -27.58 -19.31
C GLY A 93 -8.58 -27.61 -19.54
N THR A 94 -7.83 -26.65 -19.01
CA THR A 94 -6.37 -26.55 -19.16
C THR A 94 -5.62 -27.00 -17.91
N CYS A 95 -5.98 -26.49 -16.73
CA CYS A 95 -5.28 -26.81 -15.47
C CYS A 95 -6.06 -27.74 -14.51
N GLY A 96 -7.31 -28.08 -14.82
CA GLY A 96 -8.17 -28.91 -13.96
C GLY A 96 -8.66 -28.22 -12.68
N ALA A 97 -8.14 -27.05 -12.33
CA ALA A 97 -8.56 -26.31 -11.13
C ALA A 97 -9.95 -25.68 -11.30
N SER A 98 -10.74 -25.69 -10.23
CA SER A 98 -12.07 -25.08 -10.19
C SER A 98 -12.03 -23.64 -9.65
N GLY A 99 -11.54 -23.43 -8.42
CA GLY A 99 -11.49 -22.10 -7.79
C GLY A 99 -10.12 -21.40 -7.82
N SER A 100 -9.03 -22.17 -7.77
CA SER A 100 -7.64 -21.66 -7.72
C SER A 100 -7.02 -21.40 -9.09
N CYS A 101 -7.77 -21.63 -10.18
CA CYS A 101 -7.30 -21.43 -11.55
C CYS A 101 -6.73 -20.02 -11.74
N PRO A 102 -5.48 -19.85 -12.21
CA PRO A 102 -4.92 -18.53 -12.51
C PRO A 102 -5.61 -17.87 -13.71
N GLY A 103 -6.25 -18.67 -14.57
CA GLY A 103 -6.75 -18.28 -15.89
C GLY A 103 -5.69 -18.49 -16.96
N HIS A 104 -6.13 -18.76 -18.20
CA HIS A 104 -5.23 -19.07 -19.32
C HIS A 104 -5.52 -18.17 -20.53
N LEU A 105 -4.48 -17.87 -21.29
CA LEU A 105 -4.56 -17.00 -22.47
C LEU A 105 -5.18 -17.74 -23.65
N GLY A 106 -6.13 -17.12 -24.32
CA GLY A 106 -6.61 -17.52 -25.65
C GLY A 106 -5.96 -16.66 -26.74
N HIS A 107 -6.23 -16.98 -28.01
CA HIS A 107 -5.88 -16.07 -29.11
C HIS A 107 -6.92 -16.11 -30.23
N ILE A 108 -6.99 -15.02 -31.00
CA ILE A 108 -7.76 -14.89 -32.23
C ILE A 108 -6.76 -14.73 -33.38
N GLU A 109 -6.91 -15.57 -34.41
CA GLU A 109 -6.10 -15.52 -35.63
C GLU A 109 -6.76 -14.54 -36.62
N LEU A 110 -6.09 -13.44 -36.96
CA LEU A 110 -6.57 -12.49 -37.96
C LEU A 110 -6.22 -12.98 -39.37
N GLU A 111 -7.18 -12.87 -40.29
CA GLU A 111 -6.99 -13.31 -41.69
C GLU A 111 -6.07 -12.35 -42.48
N LEU A 112 -5.94 -11.10 -42.03
CA LEU A 112 -5.03 -10.10 -42.59
C LEU A 112 -4.20 -9.44 -41.47
N PRO A 113 -2.91 -9.14 -41.72
CA PRO A 113 -2.08 -8.45 -40.73
C PRO A 113 -2.56 -7.02 -40.52
N ALA A 114 -2.89 -6.69 -39.27
CA ALA A 114 -3.27 -5.35 -38.83
C ALA A 114 -2.04 -4.60 -38.30
N LEU A 115 -2.05 -3.27 -38.37
CA LEU A 115 -1.00 -2.41 -37.79
C LEU A 115 -1.11 -2.39 -36.27
N GLN A 116 0.03 -2.47 -35.58
CA GLN A 116 0.10 -2.43 -34.13
C GLN A 116 -0.25 -1.02 -33.61
N PRO A 117 -1.37 -0.82 -32.89
CA PRO A 117 -1.88 0.53 -32.57
C PRO A 117 -0.94 1.40 -31.73
N ILE A 118 -0.09 0.75 -30.92
CA ILE A 118 0.89 1.40 -30.04
C ILE A 118 2.06 1.99 -30.86
N LEU A 119 2.51 1.28 -31.90
CA LEU A 119 3.68 1.66 -32.70
C LEU A 119 3.34 2.42 -33.98
N MET A 120 2.05 2.58 -34.30
CA MET A 120 1.62 3.33 -35.48
C MET A 120 2.24 4.73 -35.62
N PRO A 121 2.32 5.58 -34.57
CA PRO A 121 2.96 6.89 -34.70
C PRO A 121 4.44 6.78 -35.10
N SER A 122 5.17 5.82 -34.52
CA SER A 122 6.57 5.56 -34.84
C SER A 122 6.75 5.00 -36.25
N LEU A 123 5.85 4.11 -36.67
CA LEU A 123 5.81 3.56 -38.02
C LEU A 123 5.59 4.66 -39.06
N VAL A 124 4.64 5.57 -38.85
CA VAL A 124 4.40 6.69 -39.78
C VAL A 124 5.64 7.57 -39.91
N LYS A 125 6.36 7.83 -38.81
CA LYS A 125 7.63 8.56 -38.86
C LYS A 125 8.70 7.80 -39.64
N LEU A 126 8.80 6.49 -39.46
CA LEU A 126 9.72 5.63 -40.21
C LEU A 126 9.40 5.66 -41.71
N LEU A 127 8.14 5.48 -42.10
CA LEU A 127 7.71 5.43 -43.51
C LEU A 127 7.99 6.73 -44.26
N LYS A 128 7.89 7.89 -43.60
CA LYS A 128 8.29 9.17 -44.20
C LYS A 128 9.75 9.14 -44.65
N GLY A 129 10.61 8.39 -43.95
CA GLY A 129 12.04 8.24 -44.19
C GLY A 129 12.44 7.11 -45.12
N VAL A 130 11.48 6.33 -45.63
CA VAL A 130 11.73 5.25 -46.57
C VAL A 130 11.44 5.73 -47.99
N CYS A 131 12.29 5.36 -48.94
CA CYS A 131 11.98 5.50 -50.36
C CYS A 131 11.15 4.29 -50.81
N PHE A 132 9.95 4.51 -51.34
CA PHE A 132 9.04 3.43 -51.78
C PHE A 132 9.52 2.67 -53.02
N GLU A 133 10.50 3.21 -53.76
CA GLU A 133 11.02 2.59 -54.98
C GLU A 133 12.28 1.76 -54.70
N CYS A 134 13.29 2.36 -54.05
CA CYS A 134 14.51 1.62 -53.67
C CYS A 134 14.39 0.87 -52.34
N ARG A 135 13.30 1.08 -51.57
CA ARG A 135 12.97 0.38 -50.31
C ARG A 135 14.05 0.50 -49.23
N ARG A 136 14.76 1.64 -49.20
CA ARG A 136 15.82 1.98 -48.23
C ARG A 136 15.52 3.27 -47.51
N LEU A 137 16.19 3.48 -46.36
CA LEU A 137 16.15 4.76 -45.67
C LEU A 137 16.79 5.86 -46.53
N ARG A 138 16.18 7.05 -46.54
CA ARG A 138 16.63 8.27 -47.23
C ARG A 138 17.82 8.94 -46.54
N LEU A 139 18.76 8.13 -46.05
CA LEU A 139 20.01 8.54 -45.42
C LEU A 139 21.18 8.06 -46.28
N SER A 140 22.26 8.84 -46.33
CA SER A 140 23.49 8.39 -46.97
C SER A 140 24.16 7.29 -46.14
N ARG A 141 24.99 6.46 -46.79
CA ARG A 141 25.75 5.39 -46.11
C ARG A 141 26.61 5.91 -44.96
N GLN A 142 27.24 7.08 -45.16
CA GLN A 142 28.07 7.74 -44.16
C GLN A 142 27.25 8.20 -42.95
N GLN A 143 26.06 8.78 -43.19
CA GLN A 143 25.15 9.20 -42.12
C GLN A 143 24.65 8.00 -41.31
N LYS A 144 24.24 6.90 -41.96
CA LYS A 144 23.82 5.68 -41.25
C LYS A 144 24.92 5.13 -40.34
N SER A 145 26.15 5.05 -40.86
CA SER A 145 27.31 4.58 -40.08
C SER A 145 27.61 5.49 -38.88
N LEU A 146 27.43 6.80 -39.04
CA LEU A 146 27.66 7.79 -37.99
C LEU A 146 26.63 7.65 -36.88
N GLU A 147 25.33 7.54 -37.21
CA GLU A 147 24.28 7.33 -36.20
C GLU A 147 24.44 6.00 -35.46
N VAL A 148 24.82 4.93 -36.16
CA VAL A 148 25.13 3.64 -35.50
C VAL A 148 26.27 3.80 -34.48
N LYS A 149 27.31 4.57 -34.82
CA LYS A 149 28.42 4.85 -33.89
C LYS A 149 27.97 5.72 -32.72
N ARG A 150 27.07 6.69 -32.93
CA ARG A 150 26.41 7.43 -31.83
C ARG A 150 25.71 6.50 -30.86
N PHE A 151 24.88 5.59 -31.37
CA PHE A 151 24.16 4.63 -30.54
C PHE A 151 25.09 3.68 -29.78
N GLN A 152 26.18 3.23 -30.42
CA GLN A 152 27.20 2.40 -29.75
C GLN A 152 27.86 3.14 -28.58
N LEU A 153 28.28 4.39 -28.79
CA LEU A 153 28.88 5.22 -27.74
C LEU A 153 27.90 5.46 -26.59
N LEU A 154 26.64 5.74 -26.89
CA LEU A 154 25.58 5.90 -25.89
C LEU A 154 25.32 4.62 -25.09
N GLN A 155 25.25 3.46 -25.75
CA GLN A 155 25.05 2.17 -25.07
C GLN A 155 26.22 1.82 -24.13
N LEU A 156 27.43 2.22 -24.53
CA LEU A 156 28.65 2.08 -23.74
C LEU A 156 28.85 3.19 -22.69
N LEU A 157 28.01 4.24 -22.69
CA LEU A 157 28.13 5.42 -21.81
C LEU A 157 29.42 6.24 -22.02
N LEU A 158 30.00 6.17 -23.22
CA LEU A 158 31.18 6.95 -23.63
C LEU A 158 30.76 8.37 -24.06
N LEU A 159 30.30 9.17 -23.09
CA LEU A 159 29.71 10.48 -23.33
C LEU A 159 30.73 11.53 -23.82
N GLN A 160 32.00 11.39 -23.46
CA GLN A 160 33.05 12.31 -23.88
C GLN A 160 33.38 12.13 -25.35
N GLU A 161 33.51 10.89 -25.80
CA GLU A 161 33.73 10.48 -27.17
C GLU A 161 32.53 10.82 -28.05
N LEU A 162 31.30 10.70 -27.52
CA LEU A 162 30.09 11.17 -28.20
C LEU A 162 30.13 12.68 -28.48
N ARG A 163 30.48 13.49 -27.46
CA ARG A 163 30.64 14.94 -27.63
C ARG A 163 31.74 15.28 -28.63
N LEU A 164 32.87 14.58 -28.56
CA LEU A 164 33.97 14.77 -29.52
C LEU A 164 33.51 14.48 -30.95
N MET A 165 32.79 13.37 -31.16
CA MET A 165 32.23 13.03 -32.46
C MET A 165 31.27 14.11 -32.97
N ASP A 166 30.37 14.63 -32.14
CA ASP A 166 29.46 15.71 -32.56
C ASP A 166 30.19 16.99 -32.92
N THR A 167 31.27 17.32 -32.20
CA THR A 167 32.13 18.46 -32.56
C THR A 167 32.87 18.25 -33.88
N VAL A 168 33.34 17.03 -34.18
CA VAL A 168 34.01 16.70 -35.44
C VAL A 168 33.03 16.78 -36.62
N VAL A 169 31.82 16.26 -36.43
CA VAL A 169 30.77 16.22 -37.46
C VAL A 169 30.26 17.62 -37.79
N THR A 170 30.01 18.45 -36.77
CA THR A 170 29.61 19.86 -36.95
C THR A 170 30.70 20.66 -37.66
N ARG A 171 31.97 20.53 -37.24
CA ARG A 171 33.12 21.18 -37.92
C ARG A 171 33.23 20.79 -39.40
N ASN A 172 33.09 19.50 -39.72
CA ASN A 172 33.17 19.00 -41.09
C ASN A 172 31.97 19.41 -41.97
N SER A 173 30.82 19.70 -41.37
CA SER A 173 29.67 20.25 -42.12
C SER A 173 29.86 21.73 -42.48
N SER A 174 30.47 22.52 -41.58
CA SER A 174 30.76 23.95 -41.80
C SER A 174 31.94 24.24 -42.74
N SER A 175 32.89 23.30 -42.91
CA SER A 175 34.07 23.48 -43.78
C SER A 175 33.80 23.31 -45.28
N SER A 176 32.57 22.93 -45.67
CA SER A 176 32.16 22.76 -47.07
C SER A 176 31.99 24.09 -47.85
N SER A 177 32.15 25.26 -47.22
CA SER A 177 31.90 26.58 -47.83
C SER A 177 33.11 27.52 -47.98
N SER A 178 34.34 27.16 -47.60
CA SER A 178 35.50 28.06 -47.75
C SER A 178 36.78 27.36 -48.23
N SER A 179 37.28 27.79 -49.39
CA SER A 179 38.42 27.22 -50.10
C SER A 179 39.77 27.81 -49.67
N SER A 180 40.60 27.03 -48.97
CA SER A 180 42.08 27.16 -49.00
C SER A 180 42.73 25.76 -48.88
N LYS A 181 43.62 25.40 -49.83
CA LYS A 181 44.09 24.02 -50.02
C LYS A 181 45.14 23.52 -49.01
N ALA A 182 45.82 24.43 -48.29
CA ALA A 182 46.87 24.07 -47.32
C ALA A 182 46.33 23.86 -45.90
N ALA A 183 45.42 24.73 -45.42
CA ALA A 183 44.79 24.58 -44.11
C ALA A 183 43.85 23.36 -44.02
N GLY A 184 43.17 23.03 -45.13
CA GLY A 184 42.26 21.87 -45.17
C GLY A 184 42.95 20.50 -44.99
N ASN A 185 44.25 20.39 -45.25
CA ASN A 185 44.97 19.11 -45.15
C ASN A 185 45.38 18.78 -43.71
N GLU A 186 45.76 19.80 -42.93
CA GLU A 186 46.10 19.66 -41.51
C GLU A 186 44.83 19.44 -40.66
N GLU A 187 43.75 20.14 -40.99
CA GLU A 187 42.45 20.01 -40.33
C GLU A 187 41.77 18.66 -40.61
N ALA A 188 41.96 18.12 -41.82
CA ALA A 188 41.54 16.76 -42.17
C ALA A 188 42.35 15.68 -41.42
N LEU A 189 43.66 15.90 -41.22
CA LEU A 189 44.52 14.99 -40.45
C LEU A 189 44.14 14.97 -38.97
N LYS A 190 43.81 16.15 -38.40
CA LYS A 190 43.33 16.28 -37.02
C LYS A 190 41.99 15.58 -36.81
N SER A 191 41.03 15.82 -37.72
CA SER A 191 39.73 15.13 -37.70
C SER A 191 39.88 13.61 -37.83
N ARG A 192 40.81 13.12 -38.66
CA ARG A 192 41.10 11.69 -38.80
C ARG A 192 41.68 11.07 -37.53
N LYS A 193 42.56 11.77 -36.81
CA LYS A 193 43.10 11.32 -35.50
C LYS A 193 42.00 11.27 -34.44
N GLU A 194 41.15 12.29 -34.37
CA GLU A 194 40.01 12.35 -33.43
C GLU A 194 39.01 11.21 -33.71
N ILE A 195 38.74 10.89 -34.99
CA ILE A 195 37.91 9.73 -35.37
C ILE A 195 38.57 8.42 -34.95
N LEU A 196 39.86 8.21 -35.24
CA LEU A 196 40.56 6.99 -34.84
C LEU A 196 40.57 6.77 -33.31
N GLN A 197 40.66 7.84 -32.53
CA GLN A 197 40.53 7.78 -31.07
C GLN A 197 39.14 7.31 -30.64
N ILE A 198 38.07 7.80 -31.28
CA ILE A 198 36.69 7.36 -31.01
C ILE A 198 36.52 5.86 -31.32
N PHE A 199 37.02 5.40 -32.47
CA PHE A 199 36.92 3.98 -32.84
C PHE A 199 37.71 3.07 -31.89
N ALA A 200 38.93 3.48 -31.51
CA ALA A 200 39.75 2.75 -30.55
C ALA A 200 39.12 2.69 -29.15
N ALA A 201 38.49 3.77 -28.69
CA ALA A 201 37.79 3.81 -27.41
C ALA A 201 36.57 2.87 -27.38
N VAL A 202 35.78 2.83 -28.47
CA VAL A 202 34.65 1.89 -28.61
C VAL A 202 35.13 0.44 -28.58
N GLU A 203 36.18 0.11 -29.34
CA GLU A 203 36.72 -1.26 -29.39
C GLU A 203 37.32 -1.70 -28.06
N ALA A 204 38.06 -0.82 -27.37
CA ALA A 204 38.64 -1.12 -26.06
C ALA A 204 37.56 -1.41 -25.00
N GLU A 205 36.51 -0.59 -24.95
CA GLU A 205 35.40 -0.75 -23.99
C GLU A 205 34.54 -1.99 -24.32
N LEU A 206 34.29 -2.27 -25.61
CA LEU A 206 33.55 -3.46 -26.02
C LEU A 206 34.30 -4.74 -25.61
N ASN A 207 35.62 -4.77 -25.84
CA ASN A 207 36.48 -5.88 -25.46
C ASN A 207 36.53 -6.07 -23.93
N ALA A 208 36.59 -4.98 -23.16
CA ALA A 208 36.54 -5.04 -21.70
C ALA A 208 35.22 -5.64 -21.18
N ARG A 209 34.08 -5.25 -21.77
CA ARG A 209 32.76 -5.80 -21.40
C ARG A 209 32.57 -7.26 -21.79
N MET A 210 33.09 -7.66 -22.95
CA MET A 210 33.10 -9.07 -23.35
C MET A 210 33.90 -9.92 -22.35
N GLN A 211 35.05 -9.42 -21.88
CA GLN A 211 35.84 -10.12 -20.85
C GLN A 211 35.11 -10.18 -19.50
N GLN A 212 34.43 -9.12 -19.08
CA GLN A 212 33.62 -9.13 -17.86
C GLN A 212 32.43 -10.09 -17.94
N GLN A 213 31.76 -10.18 -19.09
CA GLN A 213 30.67 -11.17 -19.30
C GLN A 213 31.19 -12.60 -19.23
N GLN A 214 32.32 -12.89 -19.88
CA GLN A 214 32.97 -14.20 -19.79
C GLN A 214 33.35 -14.55 -18.34
N GLN A 215 33.89 -13.59 -17.58
CA GLN A 215 34.22 -13.79 -16.17
C GLN A 215 32.99 -14.00 -15.28
N GLN A 216 31.87 -13.32 -15.57
CA GLN A 216 30.61 -13.51 -14.86
C GLN A 216 29.94 -14.85 -15.18
N GLU A 217 29.98 -15.29 -16.45
CA GLU A 217 29.50 -16.62 -16.85
C GLU A 217 30.34 -17.73 -16.20
N GLU A 218 31.67 -17.60 -16.20
CA GLU A 218 32.56 -18.53 -15.50
C GLU A 218 32.36 -18.54 -13.96
N GLN A 219 32.01 -17.40 -13.36
CA GLN A 219 31.65 -17.34 -11.93
C GLN A 219 30.29 -17.98 -11.66
N GLN A 220 29.29 -17.76 -12.51
CA GLN A 220 27.97 -18.39 -12.38
C GLN A 220 28.03 -19.91 -12.58
N ASP A 221 28.87 -20.39 -13.50
CA ASP A 221 29.08 -21.82 -13.72
C ASP A 221 29.83 -22.48 -12.54
N LYS A 222 30.76 -21.77 -11.90
CA LYS A 222 31.42 -22.23 -10.66
C LYS A 222 30.46 -22.25 -9.46
N GLU A 223 29.60 -21.25 -9.31
CA GLU A 223 28.58 -21.22 -8.25
C GLU A 223 27.49 -22.30 -8.46
N GLN A 224 27.20 -22.68 -9.71
CA GLN A 224 26.26 -23.78 -10.01
C GLN A 224 26.86 -25.18 -9.83
N GLN A 225 28.19 -25.34 -9.82
CA GLN A 225 28.86 -26.61 -9.55
C GLN A 225 29.04 -26.90 -8.05
N ASP A 226 28.99 -25.88 -7.18
CA ASP A 226 29.12 -26.02 -5.72
C ASP A 226 27.75 -26.10 -5.02
N VAL A 227 26.94 -27.13 -5.34
CA VAL A 227 25.58 -27.32 -4.76
C VAL A 227 25.60 -27.83 -3.30
N ASN A 228 26.75 -27.97 -2.66
CA ASN A 228 26.87 -28.45 -1.27
C ASN A 228 27.64 -27.50 -0.34
N LYS A 229 27.11 -26.30 -0.07
CA LYS A 229 27.28 -25.57 1.21
C LYS A 229 26.37 -24.33 1.30
N PRO A 230 25.75 -24.03 2.46
CA PRO A 230 25.00 -22.80 2.66
C PRO A 230 25.98 -21.68 3.08
N ALA A 231 26.35 -20.81 2.15
CA ALA A 231 27.12 -19.60 2.44
C ALA A 231 26.48 -18.35 1.82
N ALA A 232 25.22 -18.09 2.17
CA ALA A 232 24.57 -16.81 1.90
C ALA A 232 24.88 -15.82 3.05
N ALA A 233 26.00 -15.09 2.97
CA ALA A 233 26.20 -13.90 3.82
C ALA A 233 27.27 -12.89 3.36
N ALA A 234 28.24 -13.22 2.49
CA ALA A 234 29.41 -12.35 2.31
C ALA A 234 29.44 -11.48 1.03
N ALA A 235 28.63 -11.75 0.00
CA ALA A 235 28.72 -11.02 -1.28
C ALA A 235 27.79 -9.79 -1.39
N ALA A 236 26.95 -9.51 -0.39
CA ALA A 236 25.90 -8.48 -0.48
C ALA A 236 26.36 -7.05 -0.14
N ALA A 237 27.65 -6.81 0.10
CA ALA A 237 28.15 -5.54 0.62
C ALA A 237 28.95 -4.67 -0.39
N ALA A 238 29.17 -5.11 -1.64
CA ALA A 238 30.04 -4.38 -2.57
C ALA A 238 29.35 -3.67 -3.76
N ASP A 239 28.10 -3.99 -4.09
CA ASP A 239 27.45 -3.49 -5.33
C ASP A 239 26.26 -2.53 -5.12
N LYS A 240 26.15 -1.95 -3.92
CA LYS A 240 25.12 -0.95 -3.63
C LYS A 240 25.77 0.41 -3.42
N GLU A 241 26.04 1.14 -4.51
CA GLU A 241 25.81 2.60 -4.47
C GLU A 241 25.70 3.31 -5.84
N ASP A 242 26.23 2.79 -6.96
CA ASP A 242 26.29 3.63 -8.19
C ASP A 242 25.49 3.17 -9.43
N THR A 243 24.84 2.00 -9.42
CA THR A 243 24.20 1.45 -10.64
C THR A 243 22.79 2.00 -10.93
N GLY A 244 22.07 2.47 -9.90
CA GLY A 244 20.70 3.00 -10.05
C GLY A 244 20.63 4.38 -10.71
N VAL A 245 21.58 5.26 -10.37
CA VAL A 245 21.70 6.59 -10.98
C VAL A 245 22.20 6.45 -12.41
N ALA A 246 23.18 5.58 -12.66
CA ALA A 246 23.68 5.32 -14.00
C ALA A 246 22.61 4.73 -14.94
N ALA A 247 21.77 3.80 -14.49
CA ALA A 247 20.69 3.21 -15.31
C ALA A 247 19.52 4.19 -15.56
N ALA A 248 19.12 4.97 -14.55
CA ALA A 248 18.07 5.98 -14.71
C ALA A 248 18.53 7.17 -15.57
N VAL A 249 19.81 7.60 -15.42
CA VAL A 249 20.45 8.56 -16.32
C VAL A 249 20.58 7.96 -17.72
N LYS A 250 20.90 6.68 -17.86
CA LYS A 250 21.01 5.98 -19.15
C LYS A 250 19.68 5.92 -19.90
N GLU A 251 18.55 5.67 -19.25
CA GLU A 251 17.24 5.66 -19.88
C GLU A 251 16.71 7.08 -20.14
N THR A 252 16.86 8.00 -19.19
CA THR A 252 16.33 9.38 -19.32
C THR A 252 17.15 10.20 -20.31
N PHE A 253 18.48 10.02 -20.35
CA PHE A 253 19.40 10.70 -21.28
C PHE A 253 19.31 10.11 -22.69
N MET A 254 19.19 8.77 -22.84
CA MET A 254 18.93 8.17 -24.17
C MET A 254 17.53 8.51 -24.67
N LEU A 255 16.50 8.51 -23.82
CA LEU A 255 15.15 8.91 -24.23
C LEU A 255 15.06 10.41 -24.48
N GLN A 256 15.75 11.29 -23.73
CA GLN A 256 15.79 12.72 -24.03
C GLN A 256 16.53 13.01 -25.31
N HIS A 257 17.66 12.37 -25.64
CA HIS A 257 18.33 12.58 -26.92
C HIS A 257 17.63 11.90 -28.10
N ILE A 258 17.11 10.67 -27.93
CA ILE A 258 16.30 10.02 -28.97
C ILE A 258 15.00 10.79 -29.18
N ALA A 259 14.38 11.31 -28.12
CA ALA A 259 13.17 12.13 -28.23
C ALA A 259 13.50 13.54 -28.75
N GLU A 260 14.58 14.21 -28.34
CA GLU A 260 15.02 15.51 -28.85
C GLU A 260 15.46 15.40 -30.31
N ASP A 261 16.06 14.31 -30.76
CA ASP A 261 16.32 14.07 -32.20
C ASP A 261 15.03 13.71 -32.98
N PHE A 262 13.98 13.24 -32.29
CA PHE A 262 12.65 13.00 -32.85
C PHE A 262 11.62 14.14 -32.64
N SER A 263 11.90 15.12 -31.79
CA SER A 263 10.99 16.19 -31.33
C SER A 263 11.55 17.58 -31.59
N SER A 264 12.86 17.75 -31.52
CA SER A 264 13.50 18.86 -32.21
C SER A 264 13.49 18.52 -33.70
N SER A 265 13.10 19.51 -34.46
CA SER A 265 13.16 19.58 -35.91
C SER A 265 14.57 19.38 -36.52
N ALA A 266 15.52 18.76 -35.80
CA ALA A 266 16.93 18.61 -36.20
C ALA A 266 17.23 17.35 -37.03
N LEU A 267 16.32 16.37 -37.09
CA LEU A 267 16.10 15.62 -38.34
C LEU A 267 15.24 16.50 -39.24
N GLN A 268 15.83 17.61 -39.72
CA GLN A 268 15.17 18.44 -40.72
C GLN A 268 14.76 17.52 -41.87
N VAL A 269 13.46 17.34 -42.06
CA VAL A 269 12.88 16.70 -43.25
C VAL A 269 13.42 17.35 -44.54
N ALA A 270 13.95 18.58 -44.44
CA ALA A 270 14.67 19.29 -45.49
C ALA A 270 16.02 18.66 -45.90
N ALA A 271 16.66 17.84 -45.06
CA ALA A 271 17.93 17.18 -45.36
C ALA A 271 17.76 15.87 -46.16
N TRP A 272 16.53 15.40 -46.39
CA TRP A 272 16.25 14.18 -47.14
C TRP A 272 16.21 14.47 -48.65
N ARG A 273 17.37 14.73 -49.25
CA ARG A 273 17.46 14.97 -50.70
C ARG A 273 16.98 13.77 -51.53
N SER A 274 16.47 14.08 -52.72
CA SER A 274 15.58 13.27 -53.56
C SER A 274 16.16 11.93 -54.02
N CYS A 275 15.37 10.85 -53.92
CA CYS A 275 15.41 9.83 -54.95
C CYS A 275 14.74 10.42 -56.20
N ARG A 276 15.48 10.60 -57.29
CA ARG A 276 14.95 11.18 -58.55
C ARG A 276 14.15 10.12 -59.29
N SER A 277 12.89 9.94 -58.91
CA SER A 277 11.92 9.21 -59.72
C SER A 277 10.96 10.18 -60.39
N ARG A 278 11.11 10.35 -61.70
CA ARG A 278 10.19 11.15 -62.53
C ARG A 278 8.76 10.55 -62.55
N VAL A 279 8.64 9.24 -62.33
CA VAL A 279 7.38 8.49 -62.46
C VAL A 279 6.43 8.78 -61.31
N LEU A 280 6.93 8.81 -60.06
CA LEU A 280 6.11 9.14 -58.90
C LEU A 280 5.74 10.63 -58.82
N GLN A 281 6.60 11.52 -59.31
CA GLN A 281 6.29 12.95 -59.38
C GLN A 281 5.15 13.27 -60.36
N GLN A 282 5.05 12.51 -61.47
CA GLN A 282 3.96 12.64 -62.43
C GLN A 282 2.67 11.95 -61.95
N ALA A 283 2.77 10.80 -61.26
CA ALA A 283 1.60 10.11 -60.69
C ALA A 283 0.99 10.84 -59.47
N ALA A 284 1.82 11.49 -58.63
CA ALA A 284 1.36 12.26 -57.47
C ALA A 284 0.57 13.53 -57.86
N ALA A 285 0.74 14.05 -59.08
CA ALA A 285 -0.02 15.20 -59.58
C ALA A 285 -1.44 14.83 -60.07
N ALA A 286 -1.71 13.54 -60.33
CA ALA A 286 -2.99 13.06 -60.87
C ALA A 286 -3.87 12.32 -59.84
N ILE A 287 -3.30 11.88 -58.71
CA ILE A 287 -3.99 11.08 -57.69
C ILE A 287 -3.91 11.82 -56.35
N GLY A 288 -5.04 12.32 -55.84
CA GLY A 288 -5.06 13.19 -54.65
C GLY A 288 -4.60 12.53 -53.35
N SER A 289 -5.03 11.30 -53.05
CA SER A 289 -4.54 10.50 -51.92
C SER A 289 -4.81 9.01 -52.16
N VAL A 290 -3.87 8.15 -51.75
CA VAL A 290 -4.00 6.68 -51.81
C VAL A 290 -3.91 6.14 -50.39
N GLU A 291 -4.93 5.40 -49.97
CA GLU A 291 -4.94 4.72 -48.67
C GLU A 291 -4.16 3.42 -48.76
N LEU A 292 -3.11 3.29 -47.95
CA LEU A 292 -2.33 2.06 -47.84
C LEU A 292 -2.82 1.24 -46.64
N GLN A 293 -3.14 -0.02 -46.90
CA GLN A 293 -3.56 -0.97 -45.87
C GLN A 293 -2.36 -1.71 -45.26
N GLY A 294 -2.49 -2.23 -44.04
CA GLY A 294 -1.41 -2.90 -43.30
C GLY A 294 -0.75 -4.04 -44.10
N PHE A 295 -1.53 -4.90 -44.74
CA PHE A 295 -1.02 -6.00 -45.55
C PHE A 295 -0.22 -5.56 -46.79
N GLN A 296 -0.49 -4.38 -47.35
CA GLN A 296 0.26 -3.83 -48.49
C GLN A 296 1.61 -3.26 -48.04
N LEU A 297 1.71 -2.86 -46.77
CA LEU A 297 2.92 -2.28 -46.20
C LEU A 297 3.92 -3.35 -45.74
N TYR A 298 3.44 -4.55 -45.42
CA TYR A 298 4.29 -5.63 -44.92
C TYR A 298 5.45 -6.00 -45.86
N PRO A 299 5.24 -6.24 -47.18
CA PRO A 299 6.35 -6.55 -48.10
C PRO A 299 7.35 -5.39 -48.26
N LEU A 300 6.89 -4.15 -48.14
CA LEU A 300 7.74 -2.96 -48.18
C LEU A 300 8.72 -2.98 -47.00
N LEU A 301 8.20 -3.18 -45.79
CA LEU A 301 9.03 -3.26 -44.60
C LEU A 301 9.93 -4.49 -44.60
N GLN A 302 9.45 -5.64 -45.09
CA GLN A 302 10.29 -6.83 -45.21
C GLN A 302 11.53 -6.58 -46.08
N SER A 303 11.36 -5.85 -47.19
CA SER A 303 12.48 -5.43 -48.04
C SER A 303 13.37 -4.34 -47.41
N LEU A 304 12.86 -3.54 -46.47
CA LEU A 304 13.68 -2.57 -45.74
C LEU A 304 14.63 -3.28 -44.77
N PHE A 305 14.08 -4.24 -44.01
CA PHE A 305 14.82 -5.00 -43.00
C PHE A 305 15.77 -6.05 -43.59
N SER A 306 15.68 -6.36 -44.89
CA SER A 306 16.62 -7.26 -45.58
C SER A 306 17.97 -6.60 -45.91
N HIS A 307 18.09 -5.28 -45.77
CA HIS A 307 19.33 -4.55 -46.05
C HIS A 307 20.13 -4.36 -44.75
N ASP A 308 21.36 -4.89 -44.68
CA ASP A 308 22.16 -4.95 -43.45
C ASP A 308 22.40 -3.57 -42.80
N GLU A 309 22.70 -2.54 -43.60
CA GLU A 309 22.97 -1.19 -43.09
C GLU A 309 21.74 -0.52 -42.47
N ASP A 310 20.57 -0.76 -43.06
CA ASP A 310 19.30 -0.23 -42.55
C ASP A 310 18.83 -1.05 -41.34
N ARG A 311 19.01 -2.37 -41.37
CA ARG A 311 18.69 -3.28 -40.26
C ARG A 311 19.45 -2.95 -38.99
N LEU A 312 20.75 -2.68 -39.08
CA LEU A 312 21.57 -2.33 -37.91
C LEU A 312 21.10 -1.03 -37.24
N LEU A 313 20.82 0.01 -38.03
CA LEU A 313 20.30 1.27 -37.51
C LEU A 313 18.90 1.08 -36.88
N LEU A 314 18.03 0.31 -37.54
CA LEU A 314 16.69 0.01 -37.04
C LEU A 314 16.71 -0.86 -35.78
N ALA A 315 17.71 -1.71 -35.59
CA ALA A 315 17.92 -2.48 -34.36
C ALA A 315 18.23 -1.58 -33.16
N TYR A 316 18.93 -0.46 -33.34
CA TYR A 316 19.15 0.51 -32.26
C TYR A 316 17.91 1.35 -31.98
N LEU A 317 17.21 1.79 -33.04
CA LEU A 317 16.00 2.62 -32.92
C LEU A 317 14.81 1.83 -32.35
N PHE A 318 14.69 0.57 -32.74
CA PHE A 318 13.65 -0.36 -32.31
C PHE A 318 14.30 -1.68 -31.89
N PRO A 319 14.81 -1.79 -30.65
CA PRO A 319 15.51 -2.99 -30.15
C PRO A 319 14.76 -4.30 -30.35
N MET A 320 13.43 -4.24 -30.31
CA MET A 320 12.51 -5.36 -30.49
C MET A 320 12.60 -6.00 -31.88
N THR A 321 13.03 -5.24 -32.89
CA THR A 321 13.20 -5.72 -34.26
C THR A 321 14.38 -6.67 -34.42
N VAL A 322 15.32 -6.72 -33.46
CA VAL A 322 16.40 -7.72 -33.44
C VAL A 322 15.82 -9.13 -33.38
N ARG A 323 14.76 -9.31 -32.58
CA ARG A 323 14.12 -10.59 -32.31
C ARG A 323 12.99 -10.89 -33.29
N LEU A 324 12.13 -9.91 -33.53
CA LEU A 324 10.87 -10.08 -34.28
C LEU A 324 10.92 -9.49 -35.71
N GLY A 325 11.96 -8.74 -36.05
CA GLY A 325 12.11 -8.12 -37.36
C GLY A 325 10.99 -7.13 -37.71
N PRO A 326 10.51 -7.08 -38.96
CA PRO A 326 9.46 -6.16 -39.38
C PRO A 326 8.08 -6.49 -38.79
N SER A 327 7.88 -7.71 -38.27
CA SER A 327 6.61 -8.17 -37.72
C SER A 327 6.16 -7.37 -36.50
N VAL A 328 7.08 -6.72 -35.78
CA VAL A 328 6.78 -5.88 -34.58
C VAL A 328 5.74 -4.79 -34.86
N PHE A 329 5.69 -4.26 -36.08
CA PHE A 329 4.75 -3.21 -36.47
C PHE A 329 3.36 -3.74 -36.84
N PHE A 330 3.21 -5.05 -36.91
CA PHE A 330 2.00 -5.72 -37.29
C PHE A 330 1.55 -6.66 -36.16
N GLN A 331 0.27 -6.98 -36.13
CA GLN A 331 -0.22 -8.13 -35.38
C GLN A 331 -1.07 -8.96 -36.33
N GLN A 332 -0.77 -10.25 -36.40
CA GLN A 332 -1.66 -11.22 -37.02
C GLN A 332 -2.44 -12.00 -35.96
N VAL A 333 -1.97 -12.00 -34.71
CA VAL A 333 -2.62 -12.70 -33.60
C VAL A 333 -3.04 -11.71 -32.52
N VAL A 334 -4.31 -11.75 -32.12
CA VAL A 334 -4.82 -10.96 -30.99
C VAL A 334 -4.90 -11.86 -29.76
N ALA A 335 -4.11 -11.55 -28.74
CA ALA A 335 -4.18 -12.25 -27.47
C ALA A 335 -5.51 -11.98 -26.75
N VAL A 336 -6.17 -13.04 -26.30
CA VAL A 336 -7.42 -12.99 -25.54
C VAL A 336 -7.12 -13.24 -24.07
N ALA A 337 -7.46 -12.26 -23.23
CA ALA A 337 -7.28 -12.37 -21.79
C ALA A 337 -8.15 -13.50 -21.19
N ALA A 338 -7.65 -14.15 -20.15
CA ALA A 338 -8.35 -15.22 -19.43
C ALA A 338 -9.74 -14.80 -18.96
N ASN A 339 -10.64 -15.77 -18.78
CA ASN A 339 -12.03 -15.55 -18.38
C ASN A 339 -12.17 -14.80 -17.04
N ARG A 340 -11.26 -15.05 -16.08
CA ARG A 340 -11.20 -14.33 -14.79
C ARG A 340 -11.06 -12.80 -14.94
N PHE A 341 -10.47 -12.31 -16.04
CA PHE A 341 -10.32 -10.88 -16.32
C PHE A 341 -11.45 -10.29 -17.18
N ARG A 342 -12.40 -11.14 -17.60
CA ARG A 342 -13.58 -10.78 -18.40
C ARG A 342 -14.84 -11.44 -17.83
N PRO A 343 -15.14 -11.29 -16.52
CA PRO A 343 -16.31 -11.93 -15.92
C PRO A 343 -17.59 -11.32 -16.48
N PRO A 344 -18.68 -12.09 -16.60
CA PRO A 344 -19.99 -11.53 -16.93
C PRO A 344 -20.40 -10.50 -15.85
N PRO A 345 -20.97 -9.35 -16.23
CA PRO A 345 -21.40 -8.31 -15.30
C PRO A 345 -22.42 -8.83 -14.28
N ALA A 346 -22.25 -8.41 -13.03
CA ALA A 346 -22.91 -8.94 -11.83
C ALA A 346 -24.45 -8.94 -11.80
N ALA A 347 -25.14 -8.32 -12.77
CA ALA A 347 -26.60 -8.46 -12.88
C ALA A 347 -27.05 -9.92 -13.11
N ALA A 348 -26.17 -10.79 -13.63
CA ALA A 348 -26.42 -12.22 -13.79
C ALA A 348 -25.99 -13.08 -12.59
N ALA A 349 -25.09 -12.59 -11.73
CA ALA A 349 -24.52 -13.35 -10.60
C ALA A 349 -25.07 -12.93 -9.23
N ALA A 350 -25.76 -11.79 -9.11
CA ALA A 350 -26.14 -11.19 -7.83
C ALA A 350 -27.65 -11.23 -7.51
N LYS A 351 -28.40 -12.27 -7.90
CA LYS A 351 -29.76 -12.48 -7.35
C LYS A 351 -29.99 -13.93 -6.92
N GLY A 352 -29.54 -14.24 -5.71
CA GLY A 352 -30.41 -14.99 -4.81
C GLY A 352 -31.56 -14.08 -4.40
N PHE A 353 -32.80 -14.50 -4.69
CA PHE A 353 -34.08 -14.00 -4.17
C PHE A 353 -34.36 -12.48 -4.16
N GLY A 354 -35.38 -12.06 -4.93
CA GLY A 354 -36.15 -10.84 -4.67
C GLY A 354 -35.82 -9.64 -5.56
N GLY A 355 -36.55 -9.48 -6.66
CA GLY A 355 -36.56 -8.24 -7.42
C GLY A 355 -37.11 -8.45 -8.82
N ARG A 356 -38.44 -8.36 -8.93
CA ARG A 356 -39.19 -8.26 -10.19
C ARG A 356 -38.72 -7.00 -10.93
N GLU A 357 -37.97 -7.18 -12.00
CA GLU A 357 -37.89 -6.31 -13.19
C GLU A 357 -36.77 -6.85 -14.08
N ALA A 358 -37.04 -7.96 -14.75
CA ALA A 358 -36.25 -8.47 -15.86
C ALA A 358 -36.93 -8.01 -17.15
N ALA A 359 -36.67 -6.76 -17.57
CA ALA A 359 -37.05 -6.31 -18.89
C ALA A 359 -36.01 -6.85 -19.90
N ALA A 360 -36.45 -7.78 -20.75
CA ALA A 360 -35.83 -8.23 -21.99
C ALA A 360 -34.40 -8.84 -21.92
N GLY A 361 -34.30 -10.11 -21.50
CA GLY A 361 -33.60 -11.21 -22.19
C GLY A 361 -32.20 -11.06 -22.85
N ARG A 362 -31.43 -9.98 -22.65
CA ARG A 362 -30.05 -9.87 -23.15
C ARG A 362 -29.07 -10.09 -22.01
N GLN A 363 -28.32 -11.20 -22.06
CA GLN A 363 -27.12 -11.37 -21.24
C GLN A 363 -26.16 -10.22 -21.55
N LEU A 364 -25.98 -9.32 -20.59
CA LEU A 364 -25.04 -8.22 -20.71
C LEU A 364 -23.63 -8.84 -20.69
N LEU A 365 -22.86 -8.70 -21.78
CA LEU A 365 -21.48 -9.20 -21.84
C LEU A 365 -20.53 -8.18 -21.21
N HIS A 366 -19.37 -8.65 -20.74
CA HIS A 366 -18.30 -7.75 -20.32
C HIS A 366 -17.88 -6.83 -21.50
N PRO A 367 -17.64 -5.52 -21.31
CA PRO A 367 -17.34 -4.61 -22.43
C PRO A 367 -16.15 -5.05 -23.30
N ARG A 368 -15.09 -5.60 -22.70
CA ARG A 368 -13.97 -6.19 -23.45
C ARG A 368 -14.36 -7.42 -24.27
N THR A 369 -15.27 -8.24 -23.75
CA THR A 369 -15.78 -9.42 -24.48
C THR A 369 -16.62 -8.97 -25.68
N GLN A 370 -17.40 -7.91 -25.52
CA GLN A 370 -18.17 -7.31 -26.62
C GLN A 370 -17.25 -6.77 -27.73
N GLN A 371 -16.18 -6.04 -27.38
CA GLN A 371 -15.21 -5.56 -28.38
C GLN A 371 -14.52 -6.72 -29.13
N LEU A 372 -14.14 -7.79 -28.42
CA LEU A 372 -13.57 -8.99 -29.05
C LEU A 372 -14.58 -9.72 -29.95
N GLN A 373 -15.87 -9.68 -29.60
CA GLN A 373 -16.94 -10.24 -30.43
C GLN A 373 -17.07 -9.47 -31.76
N ASP A 374 -16.99 -8.15 -31.72
CA ASP A 374 -17.02 -7.32 -32.93
C ASP A 374 -15.80 -7.58 -33.83
N ILE A 375 -14.61 -7.77 -33.25
CA ILE A 375 -13.40 -8.16 -33.97
C ILE A 375 -13.58 -9.52 -34.65
N LEU A 376 -14.12 -10.53 -33.95
CA LEU A 376 -14.37 -11.86 -34.52
C LEU A 376 -15.36 -11.81 -35.68
N LYS A 377 -16.46 -11.07 -35.54
CA LYS A 377 -17.45 -10.89 -36.63
C LYS A 377 -16.84 -10.23 -37.87
N LEU A 378 -15.98 -9.21 -37.68
CA LEU A 378 -15.27 -8.58 -38.80
C LEU A 378 -14.24 -9.53 -39.43
N ASN A 379 -13.57 -10.35 -38.63
CA ASN A 379 -12.62 -11.33 -39.13
C ASN A 379 -13.31 -12.45 -39.93
N GLU A 380 -14.48 -12.93 -39.50
CA GLU A 380 -15.32 -13.86 -40.26
C GLU A 380 -15.75 -13.27 -41.62
N LYS A 381 -16.17 -11.99 -41.63
CA LYS A 381 -16.48 -11.27 -42.88
C LYS A 381 -15.28 -11.20 -43.82
N LEU A 382 -14.09 -10.90 -43.29
CA LEU A 382 -12.83 -10.87 -44.05
C LEU A 382 -12.44 -12.26 -44.59
N LYS A 383 -12.66 -13.32 -43.81
CA LYS A 383 -12.41 -14.69 -44.25
C LYS A 383 -13.26 -15.05 -45.46
N PHE A 384 -14.56 -14.79 -45.39
CA PHE A 384 -15.48 -15.01 -46.51
C PHE A 384 -15.05 -14.22 -47.75
N ALA A 385 -14.78 -12.94 -47.55
CA ALA A 385 -14.23 -12.02 -48.54
C ALA A 385 -13.01 -12.59 -49.29
N LEU A 386 -12.00 -13.06 -48.56
CA LEU A 386 -10.80 -13.66 -49.16
C LEU A 386 -11.10 -14.97 -49.90
N ASN A 387 -12.01 -15.79 -49.38
CA ASN A 387 -12.42 -17.03 -50.04
C ASN A 387 -13.12 -16.75 -51.38
N VAL A 388 -13.95 -15.71 -51.45
CA VAL A 388 -14.58 -15.26 -52.72
C VAL A 388 -13.51 -14.83 -53.73
N LEU A 389 -12.50 -14.06 -53.32
CA LEU A 389 -11.41 -13.62 -54.21
C LEU A 389 -10.50 -14.77 -54.67
N ARG A 390 -10.39 -15.83 -53.87
CA ARG A 390 -9.63 -17.04 -54.23
C ARG A 390 -10.42 -17.96 -55.17
N HIS A 391 -11.73 -17.74 -55.33
CA HIS A 391 -12.56 -18.55 -56.22
C HIS A 391 -12.27 -18.21 -57.70
N PRO A 392 -12.15 -19.21 -58.59
CA PRO A 392 -11.81 -19.00 -60.00
C PRO A 392 -12.84 -18.15 -60.78
N ASP A 393 -14.11 -18.14 -60.36
CA ASP A 393 -15.13 -17.19 -60.82
C ASP A 393 -15.86 -16.54 -59.62
N PRO A 394 -15.45 -15.36 -59.16
CA PRO A 394 -16.00 -14.72 -57.96
C PRO A 394 -17.42 -14.18 -58.17
N LEU A 395 -17.78 -13.76 -59.39
CA LEU A 395 -19.07 -13.16 -59.69
C LEU A 395 -20.15 -14.22 -59.96
N GLY A 396 -19.77 -15.37 -60.52
CA GLY A 396 -20.64 -16.54 -60.65
C GLY A 396 -20.97 -17.18 -59.31
N ALA A 397 -19.98 -17.35 -58.44
CA ALA A 397 -20.14 -17.99 -57.13
C ALA A 397 -20.99 -17.17 -56.13
N LEU A 398 -21.00 -15.83 -56.26
CA LEU A 398 -21.91 -14.98 -55.50
C LEU A 398 -23.38 -15.15 -55.93
N LYS A 399 -23.64 -15.47 -57.21
CA LYS A 399 -25.01 -15.60 -57.73
C LYS A 399 -25.67 -16.95 -57.43
N ASP A 400 -24.90 -17.97 -57.02
CA ASP A 400 -25.38 -19.33 -56.77
C ASP A 400 -25.42 -19.65 -55.25
N PRO A 401 -26.62 -19.69 -54.63
CA PRO A 401 -26.78 -19.94 -53.19
C PRO A 401 -26.24 -21.29 -52.72
N SER A 402 -26.05 -22.26 -53.62
CA SER A 402 -25.53 -23.58 -53.28
C SER A 402 -24.02 -23.58 -52.95
N GLN A 403 -23.28 -22.62 -53.49
CA GLN A 403 -21.81 -22.52 -53.33
C GLN A 403 -21.40 -21.73 -52.08
N TRP A 404 -22.34 -21.02 -51.49
CA TRP A 404 -22.14 -20.14 -50.35
C TRP A 404 -21.60 -20.84 -49.09
N ALA A 405 -22.07 -22.05 -48.80
CA ALA A 405 -21.57 -22.84 -47.68
C ALA A 405 -20.07 -23.18 -47.84
N ALA A 406 -19.64 -23.48 -49.06
CA ALA A 406 -18.24 -23.75 -49.38
C ALA A 406 -17.38 -22.48 -49.29
N LEU A 407 -17.93 -21.31 -49.66
CA LEU A 407 -17.25 -20.01 -49.53
C LEU A 407 -17.06 -19.57 -48.07
N PHE A 408 -18.02 -19.88 -47.19
CA PHE A 408 -17.92 -19.58 -45.74
C PHE A 408 -16.95 -20.50 -44.99
N MET A 409 -16.96 -21.80 -45.33
CA MET A 409 -16.12 -22.80 -44.66
C MET A 409 -14.68 -22.82 -45.20
N GLY A 410 -14.48 -22.43 -46.46
CA GLY A 410 -13.21 -22.55 -47.19
C GLY A 410 -13.10 -23.92 -47.90
N ALA A 411 -12.35 -23.99 -49.00
CA ALA A 411 -12.11 -25.24 -49.71
C ALA A 411 -11.27 -26.20 -48.82
N PRO A 412 -11.64 -27.48 -48.69
CA PRO A 412 -10.84 -28.44 -47.94
C PRO A 412 -9.52 -28.71 -48.68
N GLU A 413 -8.40 -28.67 -47.94
CA GLU A 413 -7.09 -29.09 -48.43
C GLU A 413 -7.15 -30.55 -48.92
N GLN A 414 -6.43 -30.83 -50.00
CA GLN A 414 -6.59 -32.01 -50.88
C GLN A 414 -6.38 -33.40 -50.25
N GLN A 415 -6.18 -33.53 -48.93
CA GLN A 415 -5.94 -34.82 -48.26
C GLN A 415 -7.15 -35.45 -47.57
N GLN A 416 -8.35 -34.84 -47.59
CA GLN A 416 -9.55 -35.40 -46.92
C GLN A 416 -10.72 -35.73 -47.86
N GLN A 417 -10.48 -35.99 -49.14
CA GLN A 417 -11.55 -36.23 -50.11
C GLN A 417 -12.30 -37.56 -49.92
N GLN A 418 -11.75 -38.55 -49.21
CA GLN A 418 -12.43 -39.85 -49.01
C GLN A 418 -13.37 -39.93 -47.80
N GLN A 419 -13.24 -39.05 -46.80
CA GLN A 419 -14.17 -39.04 -45.64
C GLN A 419 -15.34 -38.06 -45.81
N GLN A 420 -15.28 -37.13 -46.76
CA GLN A 420 -16.27 -36.06 -46.90
C GLN A 420 -17.54 -36.44 -47.68
N GLN A 421 -17.51 -37.50 -48.50
CA GLN A 421 -18.70 -37.89 -49.28
C GLN A 421 -19.86 -38.39 -48.40
N GLN A 422 -19.60 -38.91 -47.19
CA GLN A 422 -20.67 -39.29 -46.25
C GLN A 422 -21.15 -38.13 -45.36
N GLN A 423 -20.37 -37.04 -45.24
CA GLN A 423 -20.72 -35.90 -44.38
C GLN A 423 -21.45 -34.77 -45.13
N GLN A 424 -21.37 -34.74 -46.46
CA GLN A 424 -22.00 -33.72 -47.30
C GLN A 424 -23.55 -33.73 -47.27
N GLN A 425 -24.20 -34.81 -46.84
CA GLN A 425 -25.67 -34.85 -46.76
C GLN A 425 -26.26 -34.18 -45.49
N GLN A 426 -25.45 -33.75 -44.51
CA GLN A 426 -25.96 -33.21 -43.24
C GLN A 426 -25.69 -31.72 -42.98
N LEU A 427 -25.01 -30.99 -43.87
CA LEU A 427 -24.68 -29.57 -43.67
C LEU A 427 -25.64 -28.64 -44.45
N ARG A 428 -26.91 -28.57 -44.03
CA ARG A 428 -27.77 -27.42 -44.40
C ARG A 428 -27.59 -26.33 -43.34
N LEU A 429 -27.05 -25.18 -43.74
CA LEU A 429 -27.08 -23.94 -42.93
C LEU A 429 -28.52 -23.68 -42.48
N ALA A 430 -28.70 -23.16 -41.26
CA ALA A 430 -30.02 -22.79 -40.78
C ALA A 430 -30.65 -21.72 -41.71
N PRO A 431 -31.98 -21.72 -41.92
CA PRO A 431 -32.63 -20.81 -42.87
C PRO A 431 -32.36 -19.32 -42.56
N GLU A 432 -32.19 -18.96 -41.28
CA GLU A 432 -31.78 -17.62 -40.85
C GLU A 432 -30.36 -17.24 -41.32
N GLN A 433 -29.42 -18.19 -41.27
CA GLN A 433 -28.05 -17.99 -41.75
C GLN A 433 -28.01 -17.87 -43.28
N GLN A 434 -28.90 -18.58 -43.98
CA GLN A 434 -29.04 -18.49 -45.44
C GLN A 434 -29.58 -17.13 -45.88
N GLN A 435 -30.58 -16.57 -45.17
CA GLN A 435 -31.09 -15.22 -45.44
C GLN A 435 -30.06 -14.12 -45.17
N LEU A 436 -29.34 -14.19 -44.04
CA LEU A 436 -28.26 -13.23 -43.74
C LEU A 436 -27.14 -13.29 -44.79
N LEU A 437 -26.84 -14.49 -45.31
CA LEU A 437 -25.91 -14.66 -46.39
C LEU A 437 -26.38 -14.03 -47.70
N GLN A 438 -27.67 -14.17 -48.01
CA GLN A 438 -28.28 -13.62 -49.21
C GLN A 438 -28.25 -12.09 -49.20
N GLU A 439 -28.68 -11.47 -48.09
CA GLU A 439 -28.58 -10.02 -47.90
C GLU A 439 -27.12 -9.52 -47.95
N PHE A 440 -26.19 -10.28 -47.37
CA PHE A 440 -24.76 -9.96 -47.39
C PHE A 440 -24.21 -9.98 -48.83
N VAL A 441 -24.52 -11.02 -49.60
CA VAL A 441 -24.08 -11.17 -50.99
C VAL A 441 -24.65 -10.07 -51.89
N GLU A 442 -25.93 -9.72 -51.74
CA GLU A 442 -26.59 -8.65 -52.49
C GLU A 442 -25.97 -7.27 -52.21
N GLN A 443 -25.60 -6.98 -50.96
CA GLN A 443 -24.89 -5.75 -50.59
C GLN A 443 -23.45 -5.69 -51.14
N HIS A 444 -22.80 -6.84 -51.35
CA HIS A 444 -21.37 -6.90 -51.73
C HIS A 444 -21.09 -7.09 -53.23
N ALA A 445 -22.06 -7.56 -54.01
CA ALA A 445 -21.93 -7.69 -55.46
C ALA A 445 -21.76 -6.34 -56.21
N VAL A 446 -22.17 -5.22 -55.59
CA VAL A 446 -22.23 -3.89 -56.23
C VAL A 446 -20.87 -3.14 -56.25
N GLY A 447 -19.87 -3.57 -55.46
CA GLY A 447 -18.73 -2.71 -55.07
C GLY A 447 -17.35 -2.96 -55.70
N GLY A 448 -17.17 -3.86 -56.66
CA GLY A 448 -15.90 -4.05 -57.40
C GLY A 448 -14.64 -4.22 -56.52
N ALA A 449 -14.69 -5.11 -55.52
CA ALA A 449 -13.61 -5.42 -54.57
C ALA A 449 -13.17 -4.30 -53.58
N LYS A 450 -13.81 -3.11 -53.57
CA LYS A 450 -13.53 -2.06 -52.56
C LYS A 450 -13.91 -2.45 -51.13
N TRP A 451 -14.78 -3.44 -50.96
CA TRP A 451 -15.24 -3.90 -49.64
C TRP A 451 -14.11 -4.54 -48.81
N LEU A 452 -13.07 -5.12 -49.43
CA LEU A 452 -11.94 -5.73 -48.70
C LEU A 452 -11.16 -4.65 -47.93
N SER A 453 -10.86 -3.53 -48.59
CA SER A 453 -10.21 -2.37 -47.95
C SER A 453 -11.08 -1.76 -46.86
N THR A 454 -12.40 -1.70 -47.06
CA THR A 454 -13.33 -1.20 -46.03
C THR A 454 -13.35 -2.09 -44.79
N TYR A 455 -13.38 -3.41 -44.97
CA TYR A 455 -13.34 -4.37 -43.86
C TYR A 455 -12.00 -4.40 -43.13
N ALA A 456 -10.89 -4.31 -43.86
CA ALA A 456 -9.57 -4.19 -43.26
C ALA A 456 -9.45 -2.91 -42.41
N LEU A 457 -9.97 -1.78 -42.91
CA LEU A 457 -10.02 -0.52 -42.18
C LEU A 457 -10.91 -0.61 -40.93
N GLN A 458 -12.10 -1.19 -41.03
CA GLN A 458 -12.99 -1.38 -39.88
C GLN A 458 -12.36 -2.26 -38.80
N LEU A 459 -11.68 -3.34 -39.20
CA LEU A 459 -10.93 -4.19 -38.28
C LEU A 459 -9.83 -3.39 -37.57
N GLN A 460 -9.06 -2.59 -38.31
CA GLN A 460 -8.01 -1.74 -37.75
C GLN A 460 -8.56 -0.71 -36.76
N LEU A 461 -9.68 -0.07 -37.07
CA LEU A 461 -10.34 0.91 -36.19
C LEU A 461 -10.83 0.25 -34.89
N LYS A 462 -11.36 -0.97 -34.96
CA LYS A 462 -11.78 -1.72 -33.76
C LYS A 462 -10.61 -2.13 -32.88
N LEU A 463 -9.48 -2.52 -33.48
CA LEU A 463 -8.24 -2.79 -32.74
C LEU A 463 -7.66 -1.53 -32.08
N ASN A 464 -7.78 -0.39 -32.76
CA ASN A 464 -7.41 0.91 -32.20
C ASN A 464 -8.28 1.27 -31.00
N GLU A 465 -9.60 1.10 -31.11
CA GLU A 465 -10.57 1.35 -30.04
C GLU A 465 -10.27 0.51 -28.79
N MET A 466 -9.95 -0.79 -28.98
CA MET A 466 -9.61 -1.70 -27.88
C MET A 466 -8.34 -1.24 -27.14
N THR A 467 -7.36 -0.71 -27.86
CA THR A 467 -6.11 -0.22 -27.27
C THR A 467 -6.29 1.16 -26.62
N ASP A 468 -6.95 2.07 -27.34
CA ASP A 468 -7.12 3.48 -26.99
C ASP A 468 -8.53 3.94 -27.43
N SER A 469 -9.43 4.09 -26.45
CA SER A 469 -10.82 4.47 -26.72
C SER A 469 -10.98 5.90 -27.26
N THR A 470 -9.95 6.74 -27.22
CA THR A 470 -9.98 8.08 -27.84
C THR A 470 -9.97 8.01 -29.36
N LYS A 471 -9.48 6.90 -29.93
CA LYS A 471 -9.46 6.65 -31.37
C LYS A 471 -10.78 6.06 -31.90
N ALA A 472 -11.78 5.89 -31.04
CA ALA A 472 -13.12 5.47 -31.44
C ALA A 472 -13.86 6.59 -32.17
N GLU A 473 -14.81 6.25 -33.04
CA GLU A 473 -15.69 7.24 -33.70
C GLU A 473 -16.48 8.10 -32.70
N LYS A 474 -16.87 7.51 -31.56
CA LYS A 474 -17.58 8.18 -30.45
C LYS A 474 -16.86 7.94 -29.11
N PRO A 475 -15.84 8.76 -28.77
CA PRO A 475 -14.98 8.52 -27.60
C PRO A 475 -15.70 8.48 -26.24
N GLN A 476 -16.80 9.22 -26.08
CA GLN A 476 -17.55 9.28 -24.82
C GLN A 476 -18.43 8.05 -24.56
N ALA A 477 -18.88 7.38 -25.63
CA ALA A 477 -19.73 6.19 -25.56
C ALA A 477 -18.94 4.87 -25.62
N ALA A 478 -17.68 4.93 -26.04
CA ALA A 478 -16.81 3.77 -26.17
C ALA A 478 -16.37 3.25 -24.78
N PRO A 479 -16.31 1.93 -24.58
CA PRO A 479 -15.77 1.37 -23.35
C PRO A 479 -14.27 1.69 -23.21
N PRO A 480 -13.73 1.76 -21.98
CA PRO A 480 -12.36 2.15 -21.76
C PRO A 480 -11.38 1.12 -22.35
N GLY A 481 -10.51 1.59 -23.24
CA GLY A 481 -9.41 0.81 -23.80
C GLY A 481 -8.33 0.49 -22.78
N VAL A 482 -7.34 -0.33 -23.19
CA VAL A 482 -6.21 -0.75 -22.34
C VAL A 482 -5.44 0.46 -21.79
N ARG A 483 -5.19 1.46 -22.63
CA ARG A 483 -4.47 2.69 -22.24
C ARG A 483 -5.20 3.46 -21.14
N GLN A 484 -6.51 3.69 -21.31
CA GLN A 484 -7.33 4.40 -20.32
C GLN A 484 -7.40 3.65 -18.99
N TRP A 485 -7.41 2.32 -19.05
CA TRP A 485 -7.41 1.48 -17.86
C TRP A 485 -6.09 1.58 -17.08
N MET A 486 -4.97 1.82 -17.75
CA MET A 486 -3.65 2.00 -17.12
C MET A 486 -3.42 3.43 -16.59
N GLU A 487 -3.62 4.46 -17.44
CA GLU A 487 -3.07 5.81 -17.25
C GLU A 487 -3.95 6.77 -16.42
N LYS A 488 -5.27 6.54 -16.35
CA LYS A 488 -6.17 7.49 -15.68
C LYS A 488 -5.86 7.62 -14.17
N LYS A 489 -6.30 8.71 -13.54
CA LYS A 489 -6.28 8.85 -12.07
C LYS A 489 -7.01 7.69 -11.39
N ALA A 490 -8.08 7.20 -12.01
CA ALA A 490 -8.81 5.99 -11.62
C ALA A 490 -8.30 4.69 -12.29
N GLY A 491 -7.14 4.75 -12.93
CA GLY A 491 -6.49 3.63 -13.61
C GLY A 491 -5.77 2.71 -12.63
N ALA A 492 -5.38 1.54 -13.14
CA ALA A 492 -4.80 0.45 -12.35
C ALA A 492 -3.49 0.86 -11.64
N ILE A 493 -2.63 1.66 -12.28
CA ILE A 493 -1.32 2.01 -11.71
C ILE A 493 -1.51 2.81 -10.41
N ARG A 494 -2.34 3.86 -10.43
CA ARG A 494 -2.53 4.72 -9.25
C ARG A 494 -3.46 4.10 -8.20
N GLN A 495 -4.59 3.51 -8.62
CA GLN A 495 -5.63 3.02 -7.68
C GLN A 495 -5.51 1.56 -7.26
N ARG A 496 -4.71 0.74 -7.96
CA ARG A 496 -4.59 -0.70 -7.67
C ARG A 496 -3.16 -1.15 -7.42
N MET A 497 -2.14 -0.41 -7.86
CA MET A 497 -0.74 -0.69 -7.56
C MET A 497 -0.19 0.22 -6.46
N GLN A 498 -0.24 1.54 -6.65
CA GLN A 498 0.28 2.52 -5.68
C GLN A 498 -0.59 2.65 -4.44
N GLY A 499 -1.91 2.87 -4.62
CA GLY A 499 -2.90 2.79 -3.56
C GLY A 499 -3.61 1.45 -3.60
N LYS A 500 -3.81 0.80 -2.45
CA LYS A 500 -4.63 -0.42 -2.33
C LYS A 500 -5.55 -0.31 -1.13
N ARG A 501 -6.73 -0.94 -1.22
CA ARG A 501 -7.52 -1.25 -0.03
C ARG A 501 -6.82 -2.38 0.72
N VAL A 502 -6.72 -2.24 2.03
CA VAL A 502 -6.01 -3.17 2.89
C VAL A 502 -6.98 -3.86 3.83
N ASN A 503 -6.66 -5.10 4.21
CA ASN A 503 -7.34 -5.83 5.26
C ASN A 503 -6.82 -5.39 6.64
N TYR A 504 -7.46 -5.84 7.73
CA TYR A 504 -7.05 -5.56 9.11
C TYR A 504 -6.93 -4.06 9.42
N ALA A 505 -7.92 -3.30 8.95
CA ALA A 505 -8.03 -1.87 9.19
C ALA A 505 -9.45 -1.50 9.63
N ALA A 506 -9.55 -0.42 10.38
CA ALA A 506 -10.82 0.15 10.84
C ALA A 506 -10.80 1.67 10.64
N ARG A 507 -11.99 2.27 10.59
CA ARG A 507 -12.16 3.72 10.54
C ARG A 507 -13.36 4.09 11.40
N THR A 508 -13.21 5.10 12.24
CA THR A 508 -14.30 5.74 12.97
C THR A 508 -13.91 7.18 13.32
N VAL A 509 -14.87 7.92 13.87
CA VAL A 509 -14.67 9.29 14.36
C VAL A 509 -13.74 9.29 15.57
N LEU A 510 -12.98 10.36 15.70
CA LEU A 510 -12.04 10.60 16.78
C LEU A 510 -12.68 11.43 17.91
N ALA A 511 -12.40 11.06 19.15
CA ALA A 511 -12.81 11.78 20.35
C ALA A 511 -11.60 12.06 21.26
N PRO A 512 -11.64 13.12 22.07
CA PRO A 512 -10.56 13.44 22.99
C PRO A 512 -10.56 12.56 24.25
N ASP A 513 -9.37 12.27 24.78
CA ASP A 513 -9.18 11.70 26.12
C ASP A 513 -7.81 12.09 26.71
N GLY A 514 -7.83 12.93 27.74
CA GLY A 514 -6.62 13.43 28.41
C GLY A 514 -5.93 12.46 29.36
N LEU A 515 -6.57 11.34 29.71
CA LEU A 515 -6.02 10.34 30.65
C LEU A 515 -5.22 9.25 29.94
N LEU A 516 -5.44 9.07 28.63
CA LEU A 516 -4.64 8.18 27.80
C LEU A 516 -3.18 8.63 27.76
N ALA A 517 -2.25 7.69 27.64
CA ALA A 517 -0.88 8.07 27.37
C ALA A 517 -0.77 8.77 26.01
N PRO A 518 0.18 9.70 25.83
CA PRO A 518 0.38 10.35 24.53
C PRO A 518 0.63 9.35 23.38
N ASN A 519 1.23 8.20 23.66
CA ASN A 519 1.49 7.14 22.68
C ASN A 519 0.39 6.07 22.62
N GLU A 520 -0.76 6.29 23.24
CA GLU A 520 -1.87 5.35 23.28
C GLU A 520 -3.08 5.84 22.48
N VAL A 521 -3.84 4.88 21.99
CA VAL A 521 -5.15 5.09 21.36
C VAL A 521 -6.17 4.15 21.98
N SER A 522 -7.32 4.70 22.33
CA SER A 522 -8.44 3.93 22.82
C SER A 522 -9.20 3.31 21.66
N VAL A 523 -9.33 1.99 21.68
CA VAL A 523 -10.05 1.21 20.66
C VAL A 523 -11.31 0.60 21.29
N PRO A 524 -12.50 0.84 20.73
CA PRO A 524 -13.73 0.21 21.19
C PRO A 524 -13.65 -1.32 21.16
N LEU A 525 -14.28 -1.96 22.14
CA LEU A 525 -14.33 -3.42 22.26
C LEU A 525 -14.84 -4.11 20.98
N ASP A 526 -15.83 -3.52 20.30
CA ASP A 526 -16.39 -4.04 19.05
C ASP A 526 -15.34 -4.16 17.93
N PHE A 527 -14.45 -3.18 17.81
CA PHE A 527 -13.34 -3.22 16.85
C PHE A 527 -12.26 -4.21 17.31
N ALA A 528 -11.95 -4.23 18.61
CA ALA A 528 -10.93 -5.12 19.17
C ALA A 528 -11.27 -6.61 18.99
N MET A 529 -12.55 -6.98 19.02
CA MET A 529 -13.00 -8.36 18.77
C MET A 529 -13.01 -8.73 17.27
N LYS A 530 -13.16 -7.77 16.36
CA LYS A 530 -13.16 -8.01 14.89
C LYS A 530 -11.76 -7.97 14.28
N LEU A 531 -10.85 -7.22 14.86
CA LEU A 531 -9.46 -7.14 14.42
C LEU A 531 -8.65 -8.25 15.09
N SER A 532 -7.88 -8.97 14.28
CA SER A 532 -7.00 -10.03 14.77
C SER A 532 -5.53 -9.79 14.45
N VAL A 533 -4.69 -10.37 15.30
CA VAL A 533 -3.24 -10.40 15.16
C VAL A 533 -2.82 -11.88 15.13
N PRO A 534 -2.14 -12.33 14.07
CA PRO A 534 -1.64 -13.69 13.98
C PRO A 534 -0.46 -13.87 14.93
N GLU A 535 -0.62 -14.76 15.91
CA GLU A 535 0.44 -15.11 16.85
C GLU A 535 0.79 -16.60 16.73
N ALA A 536 2.06 -16.89 16.50
CA ALA A 536 2.56 -18.26 16.48
C ALA A 536 2.60 -18.80 17.91
N ALA A 537 2.12 -20.03 18.08
CA ALA A 537 2.16 -20.73 19.36
C ALA A 537 3.58 -21.20 19.64
N THR A 538 4.06 -20.87 20.84
CA THR A 538 5.37 -21.21 21.38
C THR A 538 5.19 -21.74 22.80
N SER A 539 6.21 -22.35 23.38
CA SER A 539 6.14 -22.85 24.76
C SER A 539 5.79 -21.78 25.79
N PHE A 540 6.15 -20.51 25.56
CA PHE A 540 5.91 -19.41 26.51
C PHE A 540 4.49 -18.82 26.43
N ASN A 541 3.85 -18.80 25.25
CA ASN A 541 2.53 -18.17 25.06
C ASN A 541 1.39 -19.17 24.81
N ALA A 542 1.69 -20.47 24.61
CA ALA A 542 0.69 -21.48 24.25
C ALA A 542 -0.46 -21.56 25.25
N PHE A 543 -0.19 -21.43 26.56
CA PHE A 543 -1.22 -21.39 27.59
C PHE A 543 -2.22 -20.25 27.36
N ALA A 544 -1.73 -19.01 27.19
CA ALA A 544 -2.57 -17.85 26.96
C ALA A 544 -3.35 -17.96 25.65
N LEU A 545 -2.72 -18.43 24.57
CA LEU A 545 -3.37 -18.61 23.27
C LEU A 545 -4.42 -19.71 23.29
N SER A 546 -4.18 -20.82 23.99
CA SER A 546 -5.15 -21.90 24.16
C SER A 546 -6.43 -21.40 24.84
N GLN A 547 -6.29 -20.53 25.85
CA GLN A 547 -7.42 -19.92 26.53
C GLN A 547 -8.20 -18.95 25.62
N MET A 548 -7.52 -18.21 24.75
CA MET A 548 -8.17 -17.35 23.76
C MET A 548 -8.96 -18.15 22.72
N VAL A 549 -8.45 -19.31 22.29
CA VAL A 549 -9.18 -20.24 21.42
C VAL A 549 -10.44 -20.79 22.12
N ILE A 550 -10.32 -21.15 23.40
CA ILE A 550 -11.46 -21.60 24.22
C ILE A 550 -12.51 -20.48 24.38
N ASN A 551 -12.08 -19.23 24.57
CA ASN A 551 -12.99 -18.08 24.63
C ASN A 551 -13.69 -17.84 23.28
N GLY A 552 -12.96 -17.98 22.16
CA GLY A 552 -13.47 -17.79 20.80
C GLY A 552 -13.80 -16.33 20.45
N PRO A 553 -14.61 -16.09 19.41
CA PRO A 553 -14.74 -14.75 18.82
C PRO A 553 -15.63 -13.78 19.61
N PHE A 554 -16.52 -14.28 20.47
CA PHE A 554 -17.52 -13.46 21.15
C PHE A 554 -17.12 -13.02 22.57
N LYS A 555 -15.96 -13.45 23.07
CA LYS A 555 -15.48 -13.10 24.42
C LYS A 555 -14.06 -12.55 24.35
N HIS A 556 -13.86 -11.31 24.80
CA HIS A 556 -12.54 -10.68 24.88
C HIS A 556 -11.85 -10.98 26.23
N PRO A 557 -10.55 -11.34 26.26
CA PRO A 557 -9.68 -11.64 25.10
C PRO A 557 -9.98 -13.02 24.51
N GLY A 558 -10.08 -13.08 23.19
CA GLY A 558 -10.49 -14.27 22.44
C GLY A 558 -9.74 -14.41 21.11
N ALA A 559 -10.26 -15.23 20.21
CA ALA A 559 -9.67 -15.46 18.89
C ALA A 559 -10.75 -15.70 17.82
N LEU A 560 -10.46 -15.26 16.60
CA LEU A 560 -11.34 -15.41 15.44
C LEU A 560 -11.10 -16.72 14.67
N ALA A 561 -9.82 -17.10 14.55
CA ALA A 561 -9.42 -18.26 13.77
C ALA A 561 -8.18 -18.95 14.33
N LEU A 562 -8.02 -20.20 13.92
CA LEU A 562 -6.88 -21.05 14.24
C LEU A 562 -6.35 -21.66 12.93
N GLU A 563 -5.04 -21.57 12.71
CA GLU A 563 -4.33 -22.32 11.69
C GLU A 563 -3.55 -23.44 12.38
N ASP A 564 -3.70 -24.67 11.90
CA ASP A 564 -2.94 -25.81 12.42
C ASP A 564 -1.55 -25.93 11.81
N ASP A 565 -0.76 -26.87 12.32
CA ASP A 565 0.57 -27.25 11.84
C ASP A 565 0.58 -27.76 10.38
N GLN A 566 -0.58 -28.16 9.84
CA GLN A 566 -0.72 -28.59 8.44
C GLN A 566 -1.08 -27.41 7.51
N GLY A 567 -1.40 -26.23 8.06
CA GLY A 567 -1.86 -25.06 7.32
C GLY A 567 -3.37 -25.08 7.03
N ASN A 568 -4.15 -25.94 7.69
CA ASN A 568 -5.60 -25.88 7.62
C ASN A 568 -6.11 -24.73 8.50
N PHE A 569 -7.01 -23.94 7.93
CA PHE A 569 -7.59 -22.78 8.58
C PHE A 569 -8.99 -23.09 9.13
N TYR A 570 -9.19 -22.87 10.42
CA TYR A 570 -10.47 -23.08 11.11
C TYR A 570 -11.03 -21.75 11.59
N ASN A 571 -12.25 -21.41 11.14
CA ASN A 571 -12.99 -20.29 11.68
C ASN A 571 -13.67 -20.70 13.00
N LEU A 572 -13.33 -20.03 14.10
CA LEU A 572 -13.81 -20.36 15.44
C LEU A 572 -15.27 -19.94 15.67
N GLU A 573 -15.83 -19.08 14.82
CA GLU A 573 -17.23 -18.64 14.89
C GLU A 573 -18.21 -19.81 14.70
N PHE A 574 -17.88 -20.74 13.81
CA PHE A 574 -18.73 -21.89 13.49
C PHE A 574 -18.42 -23.14 14.34
N MET A 575 -17.52 -23.05 15.32
CA MET A 575 -17.09 -24.18 16.15
C MET A 575 -17.75 -24.19 17.53
N SER A 576 -18.20 -25.37 17.97
CA SER A 576 -18.70 -25.55 19.33
C SER A 576 -17.59 -25.35 20.38
N ALA A 577 -17.96 -24.97 21.61
CA ALA A 577 -17.00 -24.77 22.70
C ALA A 577 -16.16 -26.03 22.98
N ALA A 578 -16.77 -27.22 22.89
CA ALA A 578 -16.07 -28.50 23.04
C ALA A 578 -15.04 -28.73 21.92
N ALA A 579 -15.40 -28.44 20.66
CA ALA A 579 -14.47 -28.55 19.54
C ALA A 579 -13.28 -27.57 19.67
N ARG A 580 -13.56 -26.35 20.16
CA ARG A 580 -12.51 -25.35 20.46
C ARG A 580 -11.57 -25.82 21.58
N ALA A 581 -12.10 -26.38 22.66
CA ALA A 581 -11.29 -26.97 23.73
C ALA A 581 -10.41 -28.12 23.23
N GLY A 582 -10.94 -29.00 22.37
CA GLY A 582 -10.18 -30.09 21.76
C GLY A 582 -9.02 -29.59 20.89
N LYS A 583 -9.22 -28.51 20.10
CA LYS A 583 -8.14 -27.89 19.32
C LYS A 583 -7.13 -27.15 20.20
N ALA A 584 -7.58 -26.48 21.27
CA ALA A 584 -6.70 -25.80 22.23
C ALA A 584 -5.76 -26.79 22.95
N ALA A 585 -6.25 -27.99 23.31
CA ALA A 585 -5.43 -29.05 23.87
C ALA A 585 -4.35 -29.54 22.87
N LYS A 586 -4.70 -29.69 21.59
CA LYS A 586 -3.74 -30.04 20.52
C LYS A 586 -2.65 -28.98 20.34
N LEU A 587 -3.02 -27.70 20.40
CA LEU A 587 -2.07 -26.58 20.36
C LEU A 587 -1.08 -26.67 21.53
N LEU A 588 -1.56 -26.93 22.75
CA LEU A 588 -0.70 -27.08 23.93
C LEU A 588 0.26 -28.26 23.80
N SER A 589 -0.22 -29.42 23.36
CA SER A 589 0.64 -30.59 23.14
C SER A 589 1.70 -30.32 22.06
N ALA A 590 1.33 -29.65 20.98
CA ALA A 590 2.27 -29.31 19.90
C ALA A 590 3.32 -28.29 20.35
N ALA A 591 2.93 -27.27 21.12
CA ALA A 591 3.86 -26.30 21.67
C ALA A 591 4.83 -26.90 22.70
N ALA A 592 4.38 -27.89 23.47
CA ALA A 592 5.20 -28.61 24.44
C ALA A 592 6.22 -29.56 23.77
N ALA A 593 5.86 -30.17 22.64
CA ALA A 593 6.74 -31.05 21.87
C ALA A 593 7.91 -30.30 21.20
N GLY A 594 7.87 -28.97 21.18
CA GLY A 594 8.79 -28.14 20.41
C GLY A 594 8.46 -28.19 18.91
N ALA A 595 8.69 -27.09 18.20
CA ALA A 595 8.53 -27.08 16.76
C ALA A 595 9.59 -28.01 16.14
N ALA A 596 9.22 -29.25 15.83
CA ALA A 596 9.96 -30.06 14.85
C ALA A 596 10.03 -29.25 13.55
N GLU A 597 11.11 -29.39 12.75
CA GLU A 597 11.33 -28.70 11.47
C GLU A 597 10.06 -28.68 10.60
N GLY A 598 9.23 -27.62 10.74
CA GLY A 598 7.83 -27.65 10.33
C GLY A 598 7.01 -26.45 10.84
N ARG A 599 5.82 -26.26 10.26
CA ARG A 599 4.88 -25.17 10.56
C ARG A 599 4.38 -25.27 12.01
N SER A 600 4.30 -24.13 12.70
CA SER A 600 3.69 -24.02 14.04
C SER A 600 2.23 -23.59 13.95
N PHE A 601 1.44 -23.98 14.96
CA PHE A 601 0.08 -23.48 15.14
C PHE A 601 0.08 -21.95 15.21
N ARG A 602 -0.87 -21.31 14.53
CA ARG A 602 -1.03 -19.85 14.54
C ARG A 602 -2.45 -19.48 14.94
N VAL A 603 -2.55 -18.66 15.98
CA VAL A 603 -3.84 -18.20 16.53
C VAL A 603 -4.06 -16.76 16.09
N TYR A 604 -5.20 -16.51 15.44
CA TYR A 604 -5.65 -15.18 15.08
C TYR A 604 -6.42 -14.59 16.26
N ARG A 605 -5.66 -14.18 17.29
CA ARG A 605 -6.22 -13.63 18.52
C ARG A 605 -6.76 -12.21 18.32
N HIS A 606 -7.70 -11.80 19.14
CA HIS A 606 -8.21 -10.42 19.18
C HIS A 606 -7.09 -9.42 19.49
N LEU A 607 -7.34 -8.17 19.11
CA LEU A 607 -6.53 -7.04 19.56
C LEU A 607 -6.60 -6.93 21.09
N ARG A 608 -5.47 -6.66 21.75
CA ARG A 608 -5.37 -6.50 23.21
C ARG A 608 -4.68 -5.19 23.59
N ASP A 609 -4.77 -4.84 24.87
CA ASP A 609 -3.99 -3.75 25.44
C ASP A 609 -2.49 -3.93 25.16
N GLY A 610 -1.84 -2.85 24.72
CA GLY A 610 -0.41 -2.84 24.39
C GLY A 610 -0.05 -3.37 22.99
N ASP A 611 -1.01 -3.84 22.20
CA ASP A 611 -0.76 -4.11 20.78
C ASP A 611 -0.50 -2.80 20.02
N LEU A 612 0.34 -2.87 18.99
CA LEU A 612 0.66 -1.71 18.17
C LEU A 612 -0.33 -1.56 17.01
N VAL A 613 -0.80 -0.35 16.78
CA VAL A 613 -1.59 0.04 15.62
C VAL A 613 -1.04 1.30 14.97
N LEU A 614 -1.20 1.43 13.66
CA LEU A 614 -0.83 2.64 12.92
C LEU A 614 -2.08 3.48 12.68
N MET A 615 -2.07 4.70 13.20
CA MET A 615 -3.16 5.67 13.06
C MET A 615 -2.82 6.66 11.95
N ASN A 616 -3.77 6.87 11.03
CA ASN A 616 -3.63 7.76 9.87
C ASN A 616 -4.81 8.72 9.73
N ARG A 617 -4.55 10.02 9.69
CA ARG A 617 -5.54 11.05 9.33
C ARG A 617 -5.39 11.43 7.85
N GLN A 618 -6.51 11.44 7.11
CA GLN A 618 -6.55 11.89 5.72
C GLN A 618 -6.97 13.37 5.66
N PRO A 619 -6.33 14.22 4.84
CA PRO A 619 -5.19 13.94 3.94
C PRO A 619 -3.85 13.80 4.67
N SER A 620 -3.03 12.82 4.26
CA SER A 620 -1.69 12.58 4.83
C SER A 620 -0.63 13.45 4.12
N LEU A 621 -0.43 14.68 4.59
CA LEU A 621 0.48 15.65 3.95
C LEU A 621 1.96 15.46 4.36
N HIS A 622 2.20 14.94 5.55
CA HIS A 622 3.54 14.74 6.10
C HIS A 622 3.62 13.42 6.88
N ARG A 623 4.83 12.94 7.14
CA ARG A 623 5.04 11.65 7.83
C ARG A 623 4.33 11.56 9.20
N LEU A 624 4.20 12.68 9.93
CA LEU A 624 3.55 12.73 11.25
C LEU A 624 2.04 12.46 11.19
N SER A 625 1.42 12.48 10.00
CA SER A 625 0.01 12.11 9.82
C SER A 625 -0.21 10.60 9.91
N LEU A 626 0.88 9.81 9.98
CA LEU A 626 0.88 8.36 10.17
C LEU A 626 1.86 8.01 11.30
N MET A 627 1.33 7.63 12.47
CA MET A 627 2.16 7.24 13.63
C MET A 627 1.64 5.95 14.28
N GLY A 628 2.55 5.24 14.93
CA GLY A 628 2.26 4.07 15.75
C GLY A 628 1.80 4.46 17.14
N HIS A 629 0.70 3.86 17.59
CA HIS A 629 0.15 3.99 18.94
C HIS A 629 -0.08 2.61 19.55
N PHE A 630 -0.02 2.53 20.87
CA PHE A 630 -0.39 1.35 21.62
C PHE A 630 -1.89 1.34 21.92
N VAL A 631 -2.51 0.19 21.74
CA VAL A 631 -3.94 0.02 21.95
C VAL A 631 -4.24 0.03 23.44
N LYS A 632 -5.26 0.77 23.82
CA LYS A 632 -5.98 0.62 25.09
C LYS A 632 -7.43 0.29 24.78
N ILE A 633 -7.96 -0.81 25.30
CA ILE A 633 -9.32 -1.21 24.96
C ILE A 633 -10.32 -0.48 25.84
N ASN A 634 -11.22 0.27 25.19
CA ASN A 634 -12.37 0.85 25.88
C ASN A 634 -13.37 -0.26 26.17
N LYS A 635 -13.36 -0.75 27.40
CA LYS A 635 -14.44 -1.62 27.89
C LYS A 635 -15.55 -0.70 28.38
N PRO A 636 -16.82 -0.94 27.99
CA PRO A 636 -17.93 -0.17 28.55
C PRO A 636 -17.82 -0.23 30.07
N PHE A 637 -17.86 0.94 30.71
CA PHE A 637 -17.82 1.03 32.17
C PHE A 637 -18.85 0.05 32.73
N ASN A 638 -18.39 -0.96 33.47
CA ASN A 638 -19.30 -1.73 34.31
C ASN A 638 -20.02 -0.72 35.20
N SER A 639 -21.35 -0.77 35.21
CA SER A 639 -22.28 0.19 35.81
C SER A 639 -22.20 0.34 37.34
N GLU A 640 -21.04 0.08 37.96
CA GLU A 640 -20.85 0.10 39.42
C GLU A 640 -19.92 1.20 39.93
N PHE A 641 -19.53 2.18 39.10
CA PHE A 641 -18.97 3.43 39.62
C PHE A 641 -19.90 4.62 39.35
N ASN A 642 -21.13 4.49 39.86
CA ASN A 642 -21.95 5.66 40.13
C ASN A 642 -21.46 6.27 41.45
N PHE A 643 -20.79 7.43 41.38
CA PHE A 643 -20.31 8.19 42.54
C PHE A 643 -21.41 8.37 43.59
N ASN A 644 -22.67 8.48 43.16
CA ASN A 644 -23.84 8.58 44.05
C ASN A 644 -24.21 7.25 44.73
N SER A 645 -24.08 6.10 44.06
CA SER A 645 -24.37 4.79 44.70
C SER A 645 -23.34 4.42 45.76
N PHE A 646 -22.13 4.93 45.59
CA PHE A 646 -21.02 4.78 46.51
C PHE A 646 -21.20 5.67 47.75
N LEU A 647 -21.63 6.91 47.57
CA LEU A 647 -22.03 7.80 48.68
C LEU A 647 -23.23 7.24 49.49
N GLU A 648 -24.15 6.52 48.83
CA GLU A 648 -25.31 5.89 49.48
C GLU A 648 -24.94 4.59 50.22
N LYS A 649 -24.11 3.71 49.64
CA LYS A 649 -23.64 2.47 50.30
C LYS A 649 -22.66 2.73 51.44
N ALA A 650 -21.91 3.83 51.39
CA ALA A 650 -20.95 4.22 52.42
C ALA A 650 -21.56 4.91 53.65
N GLY A 651 -22.87 5.17 53.66
CA GLY A 651 -23.52 5.88 54.79
C GLY A 651 -23.13 7.35 54.93
N LEU A 652 -22.40 7.92 53.97
CA LEU A 652 -21.97 9.33 53.94
C LEU A 652 -23.09 10.31 53.57
N LYS A 653 -24.30 9.80 53.35
CA LYS A 653 -25.54 10.56 53.40
C LYS A 653 -25.96 10.71 54.88
N ARG A 654 -25.64 11.84 55.52
CA ARG A 654 -26.24 12.16 56.84
C ARG A 654 -27.76 12.19 56.71
N LYS A 655 -28.48 11.63 57.71
CA LYS A 655 -29.94 11.44 57.73
C LYS A 655 -30.76 12.73 57.51
N ASP A 656 -30.12 13.90 57.60
CA ASP A 656 -30.80 15.20 57.61
C ASP A 656 -30.71 15.96 56.27
N GLY A 657 -30.03 15.41 55.24
CA GLY A 657 -30.15 15.90 53.86
C GLY A 657 -29.66 17.33 53.57
N SER A 658 -28.68 17.85 54.33
CA SER A 658 -28.11 19.17 54.09
C SER A 658 -26.88 19.14 53.17
N TYR A 659 -27.16 19.14 51.86
CA TYR A 659 -26.39 19.89 50.84
C TYR A 659 -27.37 20.64 49.91
N ARG A 660 -28.61 20.87 50.37
CA ARG A 660 -29.72 21.32 49.53
C ARG A 660 -29.84 22.83 49.42
N GLN A 661 -29.34 23.65 50.35
CA GLN A 661 -29.65 25.09 50.34
C GLN A 661 -28.80 25.89 49.34
N VAL A 662 -27.51 25.60 49.22
CA VAL A 662 -26.64 26.25 48.21
C VAL A 662 -26.95 25.72 46.81
N THR A 663 -27.19 24.42 46.68
CA THR A 663 -27.51 23.79 45.40
C THR A 663 -28.94 24.06 44.93
N ARG A 664 -29.94 24.19 45.83
CA ARG A 664 -31.28 24.71 45.45
C ARG A 664 -31.21 26.18 45.05
N ALA A 665 -30.50 27.04 45.78
CA ALA A 665 -30.40 28.44 45.39
C ALA A 665 -29.77 28.62 43.99
N LEU A 666 -28.80 27.77 43.64
CA LEU A 666 -28.18 27.74 42.31
C LEU A 666 -29.06 27.06 41.25
N LEU A 667 -29.79 25.99 41.61
CA LEU A 667 -30.76 25.33 40.73
C LEU A 667 -31.99 26.21 40.45
N ASP A 668 -32.48 26.95 41.44
CA ASP A 668 -33.62 27.87 41.34
C ASP A 668 -33.22 29.10 40.50
N LYS A 669 -32.01 29.64 40.67
CA LYS A 669 -31.46 30.67 39.76
C LYS A 669 -31.31 30.18 38.32
N ARG A 670 -30.88 28.93 38.13
CA ARG A 670 -30.74 28.32 36.80
C ARG A 670 -32.09 27.96 36.17
N GLN A 671 -33.08 27.54 36.97
CA GLN A 671 -34.45 27.28 36.53
C GLN A 671 -35.19 28.57 36.20
N GLN A 672 -34.97 29.67 36.95
CA GLN A 672 -35.51 30.99 36.61
C GLN A 672 -34.90 31.54 35.30
N GLN A 673 -33.59 31.35 35.08
CA GLN A 673 -32.95 31.68 33.80
C GLN A 673 -33.43 30.81 32.64
N GLN A 674 -33.67 29.52 32.87
CA GLN A 674 -34.22 28.61 31.86
C GLN A 674 -35.70 28.85 31.58
N GLN A 675 -36.51 29.26 32.57
CA GLN A 675 -37.91 29.65 32.35
C GLN A 675 -38.02 30.97 31.57
N GLN A 676 -37.10 31.93 31.80
CA GLN A 676 -37.01 33.14 30.98
C GLN A 676 -36.56 32.85 29.54
N GLN A 677 -35.71 31.84 29.31
CA GLN A 677 -35.31 31.39 27.96
C GLN A 677 -36.38 30.52 27.27
N GLN A 678 -37.11 29.69 28.01
CA GLN A 678 -38.17 28.82 27.47
C GLN A 678 -39.46 29.57 27.11
N GLN A 679 -39.73 30.72 27.74
CA GLN A 679 -40.80 31.62 27.30
C GLN A 679 -40.49 32.31 25.96
N GLN A 680 -39.24 32.25 25.48
CA GLN A 680 -38.84 32.77 24.16
C GLN A 680 -38.73 31.68 23.07
N GLN A 681 -38.83 30.40 23.42
CA GLN A 681 -38.72 29.28 22.47
C GLN A 681 -39.74 28.19 22.80
N GLN A 682 -41.02 28.45 22.50
CA GLN A 682 -42.04 27.40 22.50
C GLN A 682 -42.04 26.70 21.14
N GLY A 683 -41.39 25.54 21.09
CA GLY A 683 -41.44 24.59 19.98
C GLY A 683 -40.62 23.33 20.27
N GLU A 684 -41.32 22.26 20.71
CA GLU A 684 -40.92 20.83 20.73
C GLU A 684 -40.01 20.26 21.86
N PRO A 685 -40.58 19.71 22.95
CA PRO A 685 -39.84 19.01 24.01
C PRO A 685 -39.73 17.47 23.85
N ALA A 686 -39.99 16.90 22.67
CA ALA A 686 -39.99 15.43 22.50
C ALA A 686 -38.58 14.82 22.29
N ALA A 687 -37.59 15.59 21.85
CA ALA A 687 -36.24 15.09 21.55
C ALA A 687 -35.34 14.95 22.79
N ALA A 688 -35.52 15.79 23.81
CA ALA A 688 -34.64 15.82 24.99
C ALA A 688 -34.80 14.59 25.90
N ALA A 689 -36.01 14.00 25.95
CA ALA A 689 -36.28 12.79 26.73
C ALA A 689 -35.73 11.51 26.07
N ALA A 690 -35.51 11.53 24.75
CA ALA A 690 -34.89 10.42 24.02
C ALA A 690 -33.37 10.38 24.24
N ALA A 691 -32.72 11.53 24.41
CA ALA A 691 -31.27 11.63 24.65
C ALA A 691 -30.83 11.04 26.00
N ALA A 692 -31.69 11.04 27.03
CA ALA A 692 -31.38 10.48 28.33
C ALA A 692 -31.45 8.93 28.38
N LYS A 693 -31.99 8.27 27.35
CA LYS A 693 -32.09 6.80 27.27
C LYS A 693 -30.99 6.14 26.42
N SER A 694 -30.08 6.91 25.81
CA SER A 694 -28.99 6.38 24.97
C SER A 694 -27.66 6.12 25.69
N ASP A 695 -27.54 6.46 26.98
CA ASP A 695 -26.28 6.36 27.77
C ASP A 695 -25.80 4.93 28.10
N GLN A 696 -26.39 3.89 27.50
CA GLN A 696 -26.00 2.49 27.69
C GLN A 696 -25.37 1.84 26.46
N ALA A 697 -25.18 2.57 25.35
CA ALA A 697 -24.49 2.03 24.18
C ALA A 697 -22.95 2.11 24.39
N PRO A 698 -22.19 1.02 24.16
CA PRO A 698 -20.74 1.10 24.15
C PRO A 698 -20.27 2.12 23.11
N GLU A 699 -19.44 3.07 23.51
CA GLU A 699 -18.93 4.11 22.62
C GLU A 699 -18.15 3.49 21.44
N ARG A 700 -18.49 3.90 20.21
CA ARG A 700 -17.93 3.34 18.96
C ARG A 700 -16.88 4.25 18.29
N VAL A 701 -16.24 5.11 19.08
CA VAL A 701 -15.27 6.11 18.61
C VAL A 701 -13.87 5.81 19.10
N PHE A 702 -12.86 6.18 18.32
CA PHE A 702 -11.47 6.13 18.78
C PHE A 702 -11.24 7.31 19.72
N ARG A 703 -10.54 7.08 20.85
CA ARG A 703 -10.11 8.19 21.72
C ARG A 703 -8.60 8.35 21.66
N ILE A 704 -8.12 9.60 21.64
CA ILE A 704 -6.69 9.91 21.65
C ILE A 704 -6.39 11.10 22.56
N ASN A 705 -5.16 11.16 23.04
CA ASN A 705 -4.67 12.29 23.81
C ASN A 705 -4.51 13.56 22.96
N PHE A 706 -4.88 14.72 23.52
CA PHE A 706 -4.74 16.06 22.97
C PHE A 706 -3.32 16.40 22.46
N VAL A 707 -2.30 15.80 23.06
CA VAL A 707 -0.88 15.98 22.67
C VAL A 707 -0.65 15.67 21.18
N ASN A 708 -1.47 14.81 20.58
CA ASN A 708 -1.32 14.38 19.19
C ASN A 708 -2.10 15.24 18.18
N CYS A 709 -2.94 16.18 18.63
CA CYS A 709 -3.78 17.00 17.75
C CYS A 709 -2.96 17.78 16.73
N SER A 710 -1.86 18.41 17.17
CA SER A 710 -0.94 19.14 16.28
C SER A 710 -0.26 18.22 15.25
N SER A 711 0.04 16.98 15.64
CA SER A 711 0.72 16.01 14.77
C SER A 711 -0.20 15.50 13.66
N TYR A 712 -1.49 15.36 13.95
CA TYR A 712 -2.51 14.95 12.97
C TYR A 712 -3.22 16.12 12.29
N ASN A 713 -3.00 17.35 12.79
CA ASN A 713 -3.80 18.53 12.49
C ASN A 713 -5.31 18.31 12.76
N ALA A 714 -5.63 17.61 13.85
CA ALA A 714 -6.99 17.19 14.22
C ALA A 714 -7.61 18.13 15.26
N ASP A 715 -8.91 18.40 15.14
CA ASP A 715 -9.67 19.36 15.95
C ASP A 715 -10.93 18.78 16.62
N PHE A 716 -11.21 17.48 16.43
CA PHE A 716 -12.33 16.73 17.05
C PHE A 716 -13.72 17.23 16.67
N ASP A 717 -13.90 17.80 15.48
CA ASP A 717 -15.20 18.30 14.98
C ASP A 717 -16.05 17.26 14.21
N GLY A 718 -15.60 16.00 14.20
CA GLY A 718 -16.12 14.94 13.32
C GLY A 718 -15.05 14.22 12.50
N ASP A 719 -13.79 14.62 12.67
CA ASP A 719 -12.61 13.97 12.11
C ASP A 719 -12.62 12.43 12.18
N GLU A 720 -12.49 11.78 11.03
CA GLU A 720 -12.31 10.33 10.91
C GLU A 720 -10.83 9.97 10.80
N MET A 721 -10.41 8.94 11.55
CA MET A 721 -9.06 8.38 11.45
C MET A 721 -9.09 6.91 11.06
N ASN A 722 -8.11 6.50 10.25
CA ASN A 722 -7.89 5.10 9.92
C ASN A 722 -6.94 4.48 10.93
N LEU A 723 -7.27 3.26 11.36
CA LEU A 723 -6.44 2.41 12.19
C LEU A 723 -6.03 1.20 11.35
N HIS A 724 -4.73 0.92 11.27
CA HIS A 724 -4.17 -0.25 10.58
C HIS A 724 -3.44 -1.15 11.58
N VAL A 725 -3.69 -2.45 11.54
CA VAL A 725 -3.06 -3.44 12.43
C VAL A 725 -1.95 -4.19 11.68
N PRO A 726 -0.65 -3.93 11.96
CA PRO A 726 0.44 -4.66 11.33
C PRO A 726 0.39 -6.15 11.72
N GLN A 727 0.46 -7.03 10.71
CA GLN A 727 0.29 -8.48 10.91
C GLN A 727 1.62 -9.17 11.22
N ASP A 728 2.70 -8.73 10.56
CA ASP A 728 4.01 -9.37 10.69
C ASP A 728 4.78 -8.86 11.92
N PRO A 729 5.59 -9.70 12.59
CA PRO A 729 6.47 -9.26 13.68
C PRO A 729 7.43 -8.14 13.28
N VAL A 730 7.96 -8.19 12.05
CA VAL A 730 8.89 -7.18 11.52
C VAL A 730 8.21 -5.82 11.42
N SER A 731 7.04 -5.74 10.79
CA SER A 731 6.29 -4.49 10.68
C SER A 731 5.84 -3.95 12.05
N ARG A 732 5.52 -4.84 13.02
CA ARG A 732 5.25 -4.42 14.40
C ARG A 732 6.50 -3.88 15.09
N SER A 733 7.68 -4.43 14.83
CA SER A 733 8.95 -3.93 15.37
C SER A 733 9.32 -2.55 14.80
N GLU A 734 9.16 -2.36 13.49
CA GLU A 734 9.35 -1.08 12.82
C GLU A 734 8.39 -0.02 13.38
N GLY A 735 7.12 -0.38 13.51
CA GLY A 735 6.14 0.56 14.03
C GLY A 735 6.34 0.90 15.52
N ARG A 736 6.93 0.00 16.32
CA ARG A 736 7.24 0.22 17.75
C ARG A 736 8.49 1.09 17.96
N LEU A 737 9.49 0.96 17.09
CA LEU A 737 10.78 1.63 17.25
C LEU A 737 10.89 2.91 16.41
N ILE A 738 10.42 2.87 15.16
CA ILE A 738 10.60 3.94 14.17
C ILE A 738 9.36 4.84 14.11
N LEU A 739 8.17 4.26 13.94
CA LEU A 739 6.93 5.02 13.72
C LEU A 739 6.19 5.40 15.00
N ASN A 740 6.63 4.92 16.17
CA ASN A 740 6.00 5.22 17.46
C ASN A 740 5.83 6.74 17.63
N ALA A 741 4.67 7.18 18.12
CA ALA A 741 4.40 8.56 18.44
C ALA A 741 5.50 9.19 19.33
N ASP A 742 6.07 8.42 20.25
CA ASP A 742 7.20 8.92 21.06
C ASP A 742 8.48 9.11 20.25
N SER A 743 8.71 8.40 19.16
CA SER A 743 9.85 8.67 18.27
C SER A 743 9.64 9.92 17.39
N GLN A 744 8.44 10.51 17.42
CA GLN A 744 8.01 11.58 16.51
C GLN A 744 7.70 12.90 17.27
N PHE A 745 8.62 13.35 18.12
CA PHE A 745 8.46 14.60 18.89
C PHE A 745 8.74 15.88 18.09
N THR A 746 9.58 15.80 17.05
CA THR A 746 10.06 16.97 16.31
C THR A 746 9.60 16.98 14.85
N VAL A 747 9.39 18.18 14.30
CA VAL A 747 9.20 18.37 12.86
C VAL A 747 10.54 18.14 12.16
N PRO A 748 10.65 17.23 11.18
CA PRO A 748 11.90 17.04 10.43
C PRO A 748 12.37 18.28 9.65
N LYS A 749 11.50 19.26 9.40
CA LYS A 749 11.80 20.49 8.65
C LYS A 749 12.75 21.42 9.41
N ASN A 750 12.45 21.69 10.69
CA ASN A 750 13.13 22.70 11.50
C ASN A 750 13.71 22.14 12.80
N GLY A 751 13.35 20.90 13.19
CA GLY A 751 13.70 20.33 14.49
C GLY A 751 12.82 20.80 15.65
N ASP A 752 11.86 21.70 15.42
CA ASP A 752 10.94 22.20 16.44
C ASP A 752 10.03 21.09 16.99
N LEU A 753 9.63 21.23 18.26
CA LEU A 753 8.67 20.32 18.89
C LEU A 753 7.27 20.45 18.25
N VAL A 754 6.58 19.32 18.10
CA VAL A 754 5.19 19.27 17.62
C VAL A 754 4.23 18.93 18.75
N ARG A 755 4.66 18.03 19.63
CA ARG A 755 3.83 17.46 20.70
C ARG A 755 3.95 18.32 21.95
N GLY A 756 2.82 18.60 22.59
CA GLY A 756 2.77 19.37 23.84
C GLY A 756 1.35 19.49 24.37
N LEU A 757 1.20 19.89 25.64
CA LEU A 757 -0.11 20.16 26.21
C LEU A 757 -0.67 21.49 25.68
N ILE A 758 -2.01 21.56 25.57
CA ILE A 758 -2.73 22.69 24.98
C ILE A 758 -3.95 23.08 25.84
N GLN A 759 -4.56 24.23 25.54
CA GLN A 759 -5.86 24.68 26.09
C GLN A 759 -5.89 24.69 27.64
N ASP A 760 -6.81 23.94 28.25
CA ASP A 760 -7.07 23.91 29.69
C ASP A 760 -5.83 23.55 30.50
N TYR A 761 -4.93 22.74 29.94
CA TYR A 761 -3.65 22.41 30.57
C TYR A 761 -2.73 23.63 30.72
N CYS A 762 -2.77 24.56 29.76
CA CYS A 762 -2.03 25.82 29.87
C CYS A 762 -2.56 26.67 31.03
N LEU A 763 -3.89 26.73 31.18
CA LEU A 763 -4.53 27.45 32.29
C LEU A 763 -4.22 26.80 33.64
N ALA A 764 -4.34 25.47 33.72
CA ALA A 764 -4.01 24.71 34.91
C ALA A 764 -2.56 24.88 35.34
N GLY A 765 -1.62 24.88 34.38
CA GLY A 765 -0.21 25.14 34.67
C GLY A 765 0.01 26.48 35.34
N VAL A 766 -0.59 27.54 34.80
CA VAL A 766 -0.47 28.91 35.33
C VAL A 766 -1.10 29.02 36.71
N LEU A 767 -2.33 28.52 36.89
CA LEU A 767 -3.05 28.57 38.17
C LEU A 767 -2.33 27.74 39.25
N LEU A 768 -1.90 26.52 38.92
CA LEU A 768 -1.19 25.66 39.85
C LEU A 768 0.13 26.28 40.30
N THR A 769 0.90 26.87 39.36
CA THR A 769 2.24 27.40 39.66
C THR A 769 2.25 28.86 40.13
N SER A 770 1.08 29.52 40.19
CA SER A 770 0.96 30.88 40.74
C SER A 770 1.41 30.94 42.22
N ARG A 771 1.87 32.12 42.66
CA ARG A 771 2.39 32.35 44.02
C ARG A 771 1.34 32.09 45.11
N ASP A 772 0.07 32.34 44.80
CA ASP A 772 -1.03 32.26 45.76
C ASP A 772 -1.62 30.84 45.92
N SER A 773 -1.06 29.85 45.21
CA SER A 773 -1.56 28.47 45.22
C SER A 773 -0.92 27.64 46.34
N PHE A 774 -1.67 27.46 47.42
CA PHE A 774 -1.31 26.65 48.59
C PHE A 774 -2.21 25.42 48.75
N PHE A 775 -1.60 24.31 49.15
CA PHE A 775 -2.25 23.02 49.34
C PHE A 775 -1.95 22.44 50.72
N ASP A 776 -2.93 21.76 51.32
CA ASP A 776 -2.67 20.93 52.48
C ASP A 776 -1.95 19.63 52.10
N LEU A 777 -1.54 18.85 53.10
CA LEU A 777 -0.79 17.61 52.88
C LEU A 777 -1.56 16.64 51.98
N GLN A 778 -2.88 16.60 52.07
CA GLN A 778 -3.68 15.57 51.44
C GLN A 778 -4.04 15.95 50.00
N GLN A 779 -4.32 17.21 49.72
CA GLN A 779 -4.38 17.78 48.37
C GLN A 779 -3.04 17.63 47.66
N PHE A 780 -1.93 18.00 48.32
CA PHE A 780 -0.58 17.84 47.80
C PHE A 780 -0.29 16.37 47.42
N SER A 781 -0.54 15.44 48.34
CA SER A 781 -0.31 14.01 48.12
C SER A 781 -1.17 13.46 46.97
N THR A 782 -2.43 13.89 46.89
CA THR A 782 -3.36 13.48 45.81
C THR A 782 -2.87 13.97 44.45
N LEU A 783 -2.46 15.23 44.34
CA LEU A 783 -1.94 15.81 43.10
C LEU A 783 -0.65 15.13 42.64
N VAL A 784 0.30 14.92 43.57
CA VAL A 784 1.57 14.23 43.28
C VAL A 784 1.29 12.80 42.81
N TYR A 785 0.41 12.08 43.50
CA TYR A 785 0.06 10.71 43.12
C TYR A 785 -0.64 10.66 41.76
N ALA A 786 -1.60 11.55 41.48
CA ALA A 786 -2.29 11.60 40.19
C ALA A 786 -1.31 11.86 39.03
N GLY A 787 -0.29 12.69 39.23
CA GLY A 787 0.76 12.92 38.24
C GLY A 787 1.72 11.72 38.06
N LEU A 788 1.96 10.94 39.12
CA LEU A 788 2.94 9.84 39.11
C LEU A 788 2.33 8.44 38.99
N GLU A 789 1.00 8.29 39.07
CA GLU A 789 0.27 7.01 39.12
C GLU A 789 0.80 6.02 38.08
N ARG A 790 0.90 6.47 36.83
CA ARG A 790 1.31 5.60 35.74
C ARG A 790 2.80 5.28 35.77
N TYR A 791 3.66 6.24 36.11
CA TYR A 791 5.10 6.01 36.26
C TYR A 791 5.39 4.98 37.35
N LEU A 792 4.66 5.04 38.47
CA LEU A 792 4.77 4.06 39.55
C LEU A 792 4.25 2.67 39.14
N GLY A 793 3.23 2.60 38.28
CA GLY A 793 2.70 1.35 37.75
C GLY A 793 3.55 0.65 36.68
N CYS A 794 4.58 1.30 36.13
CA CYS A 794 5.47 0.77 35.09
C CYS A 794 6.54 -0.21 35.58
N HIS A 795 6.81 -0.25 36.88
CA HIS A 795 7.79 -1.14 37.50
C HIS A 795 7.03 -2.32 38.14
N ASP A 796 7.46 -3.57 37.91
CA ASP A 796 6.79 -4.86 38.20
C ASP A 796 6.27 -5.11 39.65
N THR A 797 6.28 -4.10 40.52
CA THR A 797 5.49 -4.03 41.74
C THR A 797 4.21 -3.25 41.48
N CYS A 798 3.10 -3.94 41.19
CA CYS A 798 1.78 -3.32 41.14
C CYS A 798 1.37 -2.92 42.57
N VAL A 799 1.76 -1.72 43.00
CA VAL A 799 1.15 -1.06 44.16
C VAL A 799 -0.09 -0.35 43.63
N ARG A 800 -1.23 -1.02 43.76
CA ARG A 800 -2.52 -0.42 43.44
C ARG A 800 -3.03 0.28 44.69
N ILE A 801 -2.91 1.61 44.72
CA ILE A 801 -3.55 2.41 45.77
C ILE A 801 -5.00 2.60 45.32
N THR A 802 -5.88 1.81 45.92
CA THR A 802 -7.31 1.97 45.69
C THR A 802 -7.75 3.14 46.53
N LEU A 803 -8.05 4.25 45.86
CA LEU A 803 -8.59 5.46 46.48
C LEU A 803 -10.05 5.17 46.83
N ASP A 804 -10.24 4.66 48.05
CA ASP A 804 -11.54 4.33 48.62
C ASP A 804 -12.18 5.63 49.10
N ARG A 805 -12.78 6.35 48.15
CA ARG A 805 -13.47 7.63 48.36
C ARG A 805 -14.62 7.59 49.40
N SER A 806 -14.88 6.44 50.04
CA SER A 806 -16.00 6.15 50.95
C SER A 806 -15.62 6.38 52.40
N LYS A 807 -14.33 6.60 52.65
CA LYS A 807 -13.75 6.84 53.96
C LYS A 807 -13.28 8.28 54.05
N GLU A 808 -13.16 8.77 55.27
CA GLU A 808 -12.54 10.07 55.50
C GLU A 808 -11.12 10.08 54.93
N LEU A 809 -10.69 11.27 54.57
CA LEU A 809 -9.45 11.61 53.89
C LEU A 809 -8.19 10.88 54.39
N GLU A 810 -8.16 10.63 55.70
CA GLU A 810 -7.06 10.00 56.44
C GLU A 810 -7.10 8.46 56.38
N GLU A 811 -8.25 7.87 56.01
CA GLU A 811 -8.51 6.42 55.93
C GLU A 811 -8.85 5.93 54.50
N ALA A 812 -8.97 6.85 53.54
CA ALA A 812 -9.34 6.62 52.13
C ALA A 812 -8.28 5.91 51.28
N PHE A 813 -7.10 5.66 51.86
CA PHE A 813 -5.97 5.06 51.16
C PHE A 813 -5.78 3.62 51.62
N SER A 814 -6.23 2.67 50.80
CA SER A 814 -5.84 1.26 50.96
C SER A 814 -4.70 0.94 49.99
N VAL A 815 -3.59 0.46 50.54
CA VAL A 815 -2.43 0.00 49.77
C VAL A 815 -2.55 -1.50 49.65
N ASP A 816 -3.06 -1.99 48.53
CA ASP A 816 -3.04 -3.42 48.22
C ASP A 816 -1.77 -3.74 47.42
N LEU A 817 -0.98 -4.66 47.96
CA LEU A 817 0.10 -5.34 47.24
C LEU A 817 -0.54 -6.43 46.39
N ASP A 818 -0.87 -6.12 45.14
CA ASP A 818 -1.30 -7.14 44.18
C ASP A 818 -0.08 -7.97 43.74
N LEU A 819 0.18 -9.06 44.47
CA LEU A 819 1.19 -10.08 44.16
C LEU A 819 0.79 -11.00 42.97
N ASN A 820 -0.21 -10.62 42.17
CA ASN A 820 -0.85 -11.50 41.19
C ASN A 820 -0.40 -11.29 39.73
N CYS A 821 0.87 -10.95 39.51
CA CYS A 821 1.56 -11.20 38.25
C CYS A 821 2.45 -12.45 38.33
N ASN A 822 1.92 -13.55 38.87
CA ASN A 822 2.44 -14.89 38.61
C ASN A 822 1.27 -15.88 38.58
N LEU A 823 0.95 -16.36 37.38
CA LEU A 823 0.14 -17.58 37.26
C LEU A 823 1.02 -18.75 37.74
N ASN A 824 0.63 -19.35 38.86
CA ASN A 824 1.11 -20.57 39.52
C ASN A 824 2.22 -20.40 40.59
N SER A 825 1.85 -20.37 41.87
CA SER A 825 1.76 -21.61 42.69
C SER A 825 1.67 -21.30 44.20
N ASN A 826 0.77 -22.05 44.85
CA ASN A 826 0.67 -22.36 46.28
C ASN A 826 0.17 -21.30 47.28
N LEU A 827 -1.00 -21.64 47.81
CA LEU A 827 -1.63 -21.11 49.01
C LEU A 827 -0.72 -21.21 50.24
N ASN A 828 -0.99 -20.31 51.19
CA ASN A 828 -0.57 -20.29 52.61
C ASN A 828 0.74 -19.57 52.93
N LYS A 829 0.64 -18.23 53.04
CA LYS A 829 1.30 -17.38 54.07
C LYS A 829 0.76 -15.94 54.00
N LYS A 830 -0.46 -15.72 54.50
CA LYS A 830 -0.93 -14.37 54.87
C LYS A 830 -0.36 -14.01 56.25
N SER A 831 -0.14 -12.72 56.47
CA SER A 831 0.28 -12.04 57.72
C SER A 831 1.70 -12.31 58.24
N LYS A 832 2.69 -11.46 57.86
CA LYS A 832 3.88 -11.09 58.70
C LYS A 832 4.82 -10.03 58.10
N ILE A 833 4.37 -9.12 57.21
CA ILE A 833 5.23 -8.12 56.54
C ILE A 833 4.77 -6.65 56.82
N ILE A 834 4.15 -6.36 57.97
CA ILE A 834 3.79 -4.97 58.34
C ILE A 834 4.36 -4.59 59.73
N SER A 835 5.59 -4.98 60.05
CA SER A 835 6.19 -4.53 61.33
C SER A 835 7.68 -4.17 61.30
N ASN A 836 8.37 -4.14 60.16
CA ASN A 836 9.80 -3.80 60.14
C ASN A 836 10.15 -2.73 59.09
N PHE A 837 9.49 -1.57 59.17
CA PHE A 837 10.04 -0.31 58.64
C PHE A 837 10.72 0.43 59.82
N ASN A 838 11.91 -0.03 60.20
CA ASN A 838 12.75 0.65 61.18
C ASN A 838 13.96 1.24 60.43
N PRO A 839 14.19 2.57 60.42
CA PRO A 839 15.18 3.23 59.58
C PRO A 839 16.61 3.14 60.13
N LYS A 840 16.97 2.02 60.77
CA LYS A 840 18.31 1.79 61.32
C LYS A 840 18.72 0.34 61.09
N ASN A 841 19.21 0.02 59.90
CA ASN A 841 20.35 -0.88 59.70
C ASN A 841 20.72 -0.92 58.22
N GLY A 842 21.91 -0.40 57.93
CA GLY A 842 22.56 -0.58 56.64
C GLY A 842 23.15 -1.98 56.49
N LYS A 843 23.44 -2.30 55.22
CA LYS A 843 24.08 -3.50 54.67
C LYS A 843 23.12 -4.63 54.26
N ASN A 844 22.71 -4.59 52.99
CA ASN A 844 22.73 -5.71 52.04
C ASN A 844 22.64 -5.15 50.59
N GLY A 845 23.29 -5.83 49.64
CA GLY A 845 23.66 -5.36 48.28
C GLY A 845 22.51 -5.13 47.27
N PRO A 846 22.83 -4.74 46.02
CA PRO A 846 21.94 -3.98 45.15
C PRO A 846 20.99 -4.89 44.36
N SER A 847 19.77 -5.07 44.86
CA SER A 847 18.61 -5.47 44.05
C SER A 847 17.83 -4.22 43.66
N SER A 848 17.46 -4.11 42.39
CA SER A 848 16.80 -2.99 41.71
C SER A 848 15.39 -2.68 42.24
N THR A 849 15.29 -1.93 43.34
CA THR A 849 14.01 -1.37 43.82
C THR A 849 13.84 0.09 43.36
N PRO A 850 12.62 0.54 42.97
CA PRO A 850 12.38 1.94 42.65
C PRO A 850 12.64 2.82 43.88
N GLU A 851 13.35 3.92 43.67
CA GLU A 851 13.48 4.98 44.68
C GLU A 851 12.06 5.56 44.92
N GLY A 852 11.64 5.63 46.19
CA GLY A 852 10.31 6.12 46.56
C GLY A 852 10.05 7.58 46.14
N ILE A 853 8.78 8.01 46.21
CA ILE A 853 8.37 9.40 45.91
C ILE A 853 9.20 10.37 46.75
N ALA A 854 9.81 11.36 46.10
CA ALA A 854 10.65 12.36 46.77
C ALA A 854 9.78 13.41 47.48
N LEU A 855 9.42 13.18 48.75
CA LEU A 855 8.62 14.12 49.52
C LEU A 855 9.43 15.36 49.95
N LEU A 856 8.88 16.54 49.72
CA LEU A 856 9.45 17.83 50.10
C LEU A 856 8.89 18.32 51.44
N THR A 857 9.70 19.07 52.19
CA THR A 857 9.23 19.81 53.37
C THR A 857 8.24 20.91 52.97
N PRO A 858 7.20 21.18 53.77
CA PRO A 858 6.23 22.25 53.46
C PRO A 858 6.91 23.61 53.41
N ALA A 859 6.50 24.46 52.46
CA ALA A 859 7.02 25.82 52.35
C ALA A 859 6.58 26.71 53.51
N VAL A 860 5.36 26.51 54.02
CA VAL A 860 4.82 27.22 55.18
C VAL A 860 4.72 26.22 56.32
N LEU A 861 5.43 26.47 57.42
CA LEU A 861 5.37 25.61 58.62
C LEU A 861 4.32 26.08 59.64
N TRP A 862 4.08 27.38 59.71
CA TRP A 862 3.18 28.03 60.67
C TRP A 862 2.36 29.12 59.96
N PRO A 863 1.06 29.31 60.24
CA PRO A 863 0.25 28.65 61.30
C PRO A 863 -0.24 27.24 60.94
N ARG A 864 -0.21 26.85 59.66
CA ARG A 864 -0.51 25.48 59.19
C ARG A 864 0.55 25.04 58.20
N ARG A 865 0.79 23.73 58.14
CA ARG A 865 1.69 23.13 57.14
C ARG A 865 1.04 23.21 55.77
N LEU A 866 1.62 24.01 54.87
CA LEU A 866 1.13 24.18 53.50
C LEU A 866 2.27 24.00 52.50
N TRP A 867 1.94 23.39 51.37
CA TRP A 867 2.82 23.23 50.22
C TRP A 867 2.38 24.16 49.11
N THR A 868 3.32 24.65 48.31
CA THR A 868 3.00 25.46 47.12
C THR A 868 2.78 24.56 45.91
N GLY A 869 2.08 25.05 44.89
CA GLY A 869 1.97 24.29 43.64
C GLY A 869 3.30 24.12 42.89
N LYS A 870 4.26 25.04 43.07
CA LYS A 870 5.64 24.87 42.57
C LYS A 870 6.35 23.66 43.24
N GLN A 871 6.04 23.36 44.50
CA GLN A 871 6.55 22.16 45.19
C GLN A 871 5.94 20.86 44.63
N VAL A 872 4.69 20.89 44.15
CA VAL A 872 4.07 19.71 43.47
C VAL A 872 4.86 19.37 42.21
N ILE A 873 5.15 20.36 41.37
CA ILE A 873 5.96 20.19 40.15
C ILE A 873 7.37 19.71 40.48
N THR A 874 8.02 20.32 41.46
CA THR A 874 9.36 19.90 41.94
C THR A 874 9.39 18.43 42.35
N THR A 875 8.35 17.97 43.06
CA THR A 875 8.23 16.58 43.49
C THR A 875 8.15 15.61 42.29
N ILE A 876 7.39 16.00 41.26
CA ILE A 876 7.29 15.23 40.01
C ILE A 876 8.63 15.21 39.29
N LEU A 877 9.31 16.35 39.13
CA LEU A 877 10.62 16.40 38.47
C LEU A 877 11.66 15.53 39.19
N LYS A 878 11.77 15.66 40.52
CA LYS A 878 12.70 14.86 41.32
C LYS A 878 12.40 13.36 41.34
N THR A 879 11.16 12.96 41.13
CA THR A 879 10.77 11.54 41.12
C THR A 879 10.87 10.94 39.72
N LEU A 880 10.30 11.63 38.73
CA LEU A 880 10.21 11.19 37.34
C LEU A 880 11.50 11.48 36.57
N VAL A 881 11.85 12.76 36.42
CA VAL A 881 12.93 13.21 35.52
C VAL A 881 14.29 12.74 36.05
N ASP A 882 14.55 12.94 37.34
CA ASP A 882 15.80 12.45 37.96
C ASP A 882 15.85 10.91 37.96
N GLY A 883 14.71 10.25 38.11
CA GLY A 883 14.60 8.78 38.02
C GLY A 883 15.03 8.27 36.64
N PHE A 884 14.54 8.90 35.57
CA PHE A 884 14.98 8.60 34.19
C PHE A 884 16.46 8.92 33.98
N ALA A 885 16.95 10.05 34.49
CA ALA A 885 18.35 10.43 34.40
C ALA A 885 19.27 9.42 35.09
N ARG A 886 18.96 9.03 36.33
CA ARG A 886 19.71 8.02 37.09
C ARG A 886 19.69 6.67 36.39
N THR A 887 18.54 6.25 35.89
CA THR A 887 18.40 4.99 35.13
C THR A 887 19.26 5.00 33.88
N ARG A 888 19.23 6.09 33.10
CA ARG A 888 20.05 6.25 31.91
C ARG A 888 21.55 6.20 32.25
N LEU A 889 21.99 6.92 33.28
CA LEU A 889 23.38 6.89 33.73
C LEU A 889 23.82 5.49 34.20
N ARG A 890 22.95 4.75 34.91
CA ARG A 890 23.20 3.36 35.33
C ARG A 890 23.32 2.38 34.16
N HIS A 891 22.56 2.56 33.09
CA HIS A 891 22.69 1.70 31.90
C HIS A 891 24.02 1.93 31.17
N VAL A 892 24.49 3.18 31.10
CA VAL A 892 25.79 3.48 30.51
C VAL A 892 26.93 2.89 31.36
N THR A 893 26.81 2.86 32.70
CA THR A 893 27.82 2.20 33.57
C THR A 893 27.83 0.68 33.40
N ALA A 894 26.66 0.05 33.29
CA ALA A 894 26.57 -1.39 33.06
C ALA A 894 27.12 -1.79 31.68
N ALA A 895 26.85 -1.01 30.62
CA ALA A 895 27.40 -1.26 29.29
C ALA A 895 28.93 -1.11 29.23
N ALA A 896 29.49 -0.18 29.99
CA ALA A 896 30.94 0.00 30.12
C ALA A 896 31.63 -1.08 30.98
N ALA A 897 30.87 -1.84 31.78
CA ALA A 897 31.37 -2.90 32.66
C ALA A 897 31.34 -4.32 32.04
N ALA A 898 30.76 -4.50 30.85
CA ALA A 898 30.84 -5.76 30.11
C ALA A 898 32.31 -6.05 29.70
N PRO A 899 32.81 -7.30 29.81
CA PRO A 899 34.23 -7.59 29.62
C PRO A 899 34.65 -7.27 28.18
N PRO A 900 35.65 -6.41 27.97
CA PRO A 900 36.17 -6.15 26.63
C PRO A 900 36.98 -7.37 26.17
N ARG A 901 36.91 -7.70 24.87
CA ARG A 901 37.79 -8.69 24.23
C ARG A 901 39.26 -8.23 24.15
N THR A 902 39.60 -7.05 24.69
CA THR A 902 40.96 -6.49 24.75
C THR A 902 41.16 -5.65 26.01
N SER A 903 42.34 -5.74 26.62
CA SER A 903 42.62 -5.36 28.02
C SER A 903 42.88 -3.87 28.29
N SER A 904 42.00 -2.95 27.87
CA SER A 904 42.23 -1.51 28.09
C SER A 904 40.97 -0.63 28.24
N SER A 905 40.23 -0.73 29.37
CA SER A 905 39.06 0.17 29.61
C SER A 905 38.72 0.45 31.08
N SER A 906 39.70 0.64 31.98
CA SER A 906 39.44 0.92 33.41
C SER A 906 39.15 2.40 33.77
N SER A 907 39.33 3.34 32.84
CA SER A 907 39.21 4.79 33.11
C SER A 907 37.81 5.38 32.84
N SER A 908 37.03 4.77 31.93
CA SER A 908 35.69 5.24 31.56
C SER A 908 34.64 4.92 32.62
N SER A 909 34.71 3.75 33.26
CA SER A 909 33.75 3.34 34.30
C SER A 909 33.84 4.20 35.57
N LYS A 910 35.05 4.65 35.96
CA LYS A 910 35.25 5.55 37.11
C LYS A 910 34.62 6.93 36.90
N ARG A 911 34.84 7.56 35.73
CA ARG A 911 34.24 8.86 35.40
C ARG A 911 32.71 8.82 35.42
N LEU A 912 32.14 7.68 35.09
CA LEU A 912 30.70 7.53 34.95
C LEU A 912 30.02 7.21 36.30
N GLU A 913 30.69 6.46 37.18
CA GLU A 913 30.29 6.37 38.60
C GLU A 913 30.43 7.71 39.32
N GLU A 914 31.46 8.49 39.02
CA GLU A 914 31.60 9.88 39.48
C GLU A 914 30.47 10.78 38.95
N ALA A 915 30.08 10.63 37.68
CA ALA A 915 28.95 11.36 37.10
C ALA A 915 27.61 11.03 37.78
N LEU A 916 27.39 9.76 38.16
CA LEU A 916 26.22 9.33 38.94
C LEU A 916 26.22 9.91 40.35
N LYS A 917 27.39 10.00 41.00
CA LYS A 917 27.55 10.66 42.31
C LYS A 917 27.42 12.19 42.21
N GLY A 918 27.77 12.77 41.07
CA GLY A 918 27.73 14.21 40.81
C GLY A 918 26.40 14.72 40.25
N TYR A 919 25.47 13.85 39.86
CA TYR A 919 24.18 14.26 39.33
C TYR A 919 23.27 14.82 40.43
N LYS A 920 22.96 16.12 40.33
CA LYS A 920 22.11 16.84 41.29
C LYS A 920 20.71 17.20 40.77
N GLY A 921 20.41 16.92 39.50
CA GLY A 921 19.14 17.28 38.86
C GLY A 921 19.33 18.11 37.59
N ILE A 922 18.22 18.48 36.95
CA ILE A 922 18.22 19.34 35.76
C ILE A 922 18.26 20.83 36.14
N ASN A 923 18.91 21.63 35.29
CA ASN A 923 18.94 23.08 35.42
C ASN A 923 18.35 23.71 34.14
N LEU A 924 17.50 24.71 34.29
CA LEU A 924 16.87 25.42 33.19
C LEU A 924 16.57 26.87 33.61
N GLU A 925 16.96 27.81 32.77
CA GLU A 925 16.46 29.17 32.81
C GLU A 925 15.69 29.42 31.51
N ALA A 926 14.41 29.76 31.63
CA ALA A 926 13.51 29.98 30.50
C ALA A 926 12.60 31.18 30.76
N LYS A 927 11.91 31.67 29.72
CA LYS A 927 10.93 32.75 29.85
C LYS A 927 9.50 32.21 29.76
N ALA A 928 8.66 32.65 30.69
CA ALA A 928 7.21 32.54 30.54
C ALA A 928 6.74 33.51 29.44
N LYS A 929 5.64 33.14 28.80
CA LYS A 929 4.89 33.95 27.85
C LYS A 929 4.04 35.01 28.56
N THR A 930 3.58 34.73 29.77
CA THR A 930 2.86 35.71 30.59
C THR A 930 3.86 36.77 31.09
N PRO A 931 3.65 38.07 30.79
CA PRO A 931 4.55 39.12 31.26
C PRO A 931 4.46 39.27 32.78
N GLY A 932 5.55 39.71 33.42
CA GLY A 932 5.62 39.91 34.87
C GLY A 932 4.60 40.94 35.37
N ASP A 933 4.35 41.96 34.57
CA ASP A 933 3.36 43.02 34.82
C ASP A 933 1.94 42.49 35.10
N ALA A 934 1.59 41.32 34.55
CA ALA A 934 0.29 40.69 34.77
C ALA A 934 0.09 40.15 36.20
N TRP A 935 1.15 40.11 37.00
CA TRP A 935 1.16 39.58 38.37
C TRP A 935 1.37 40.67 39.43
N GLY A 936 0.97 41.90 39.13
CA GLY A 936 1.16 43.07 40.02
C GLY A 936 2.44 43.86 39.75
N GLY A 937 3.24 43.47 38.74
CA GLY A 937 4.51 44.14 38.42
C GLY A 937 4.38 45.62 38.00
N VAL A 938 3.19 46.08 37.58
CA VAL A 938 2.92 47.50 37.31
C VAL A 938 2.85 48.33 38.60
N GLU A 939 2.41 47.74 39.71
CA GLU A 939 2.22 48.41 40.99
C GLU A 939 3.43 48.21 41.93
N ASP A 940 4.00 46.99 41.95
CA ASP A 940 5.07 46.61 42.88
C ASP A 940 6.47 46.52 42.24
N GLY A 941 6.59 46.55 40.90
CA GLY A 941 7.85 46.37 40.17
C GLY A 941 8.34 44.92 40.06
N ASP A 942 7.66 43.97 40.70
CA ASP A 942 7.99 42.54 40.68
C ASP A 942 7.65 41.89 39.33
N THR A 943 8.69 41.51 38.59
CA THR A 943 8.57 40.80 37.29
C THR A 943 9.04 39.36 37.36
N GLU A 944 9.21 38.82 38.58
CA GLU A 944 9.83 37.53 38.85
C GLU A 944 9.10 36.35 38.19
N GLU A 945 7.77 36.35 38.15
CA GLU A 945 6.97 35.26 37.58
C GLU A 945 7.14 35.12 36.04
N SER A 946 7.76 36.09 35.38
CA SER A 946 8.07 36.05 33.95
C SER A 946 9.26 35.14 33.59
N THR A 947 10.14 34.85 34.56
CA THR A 947 11.35 34.04 34.34
C THR A 947 11.22 32.73 35.10
N VAL A 948 11.26 31.62 34.36
CA VAL A 948 11.19 30.27 34.90
C VAL A 948 12.59 29.78 35.22
N VAL A 949 12.84 29.51 36.50
CA VAL A 949 14.14 29.02 36.98
C VAL A 949 13.95 27.66 37.64
N ILE A 950 14.56 26.64 37.03
CA ILE A 950 14.67 25.29 37.58
C ILE A 950 16.12 25.04 37.91
N LYS A 951 16.42 24.68 39.15
CA LYS A 951 17.78 24.36 39.59
C LYS A 951 17.75 23.06 40.37
N GLU A 952 18.63 22.12 40.01
CA GLU A 952 18.70 20.80 40.67
C GLU A 952 17.31 20.11 40.73
N SER A 953 16.55 20.21 39.63
CA SER A 953 15.17 19.72 39.49
C SER A 953 14.14 20.36 40.44
N GLU A 954 14.46 21.49 41.06
CA GLU A 954 13.55 22.32 41.84
C GLU A 954 13.05 23.52 41.05
N LEU A 955 11.72 23.68 40.98
CA LEU A 955 11.10 24.87 40.42
C LEU A 955 11.11 26.00 41.46
N LEU A 956 12.04 26.94 41.30
CA LEU A 956 12.24 28.03 42.25
C LEU A 956 11.36 29.25 41.93
N GLN A 957 11.25 29.59 40.65
CA GLN A 957 10.63 30.82 40.19
C GLN A 957 9.90 30.61 38.85
N GLY A 958 8.86 31.41 38.62
CA GLY A 958 8.15 31.49 37.36
C GLY A 958 6.92 30.61 37.27
N VAL A 959 5.97 31.03 36.43
CA VAL A 959 4.76 30.26 36.11
C VAL A 959 4.99 29.34 34.91
N PHE A 960 4.40 28.14 34.98
CA PHE A 960 4.40 27.21 33.87
C PHE A 960 3.24 27.49 32.92
N ASP A 961 3.58 27.84 31.69
CA ASP A 961 2.62 28.08 30.62
C ASP A 961 2.97 27.27 29.35
N LYS A 962 2.37 27.66 28.22
CA LYS A 962 2.60 27.01 26.93
C LYS A 962 4.10 26.93 26.55
N ASN A 963 4.95 27.86 27.00
CA ASN A 963 6.37 27.81 26.65
C ASN A 963 7.10 26.64 27.33
N GLN A 964 6.63 26.17 28.49
CA GLN A 964 7.34 25.13 29.25
C GLN A 964 6.99 23.72 28.80
N PHE A 965 5.71 23.43 28.55
CA PHE A 965 5.22 22.08 28.26
C PHE A 965 4.41 21.97 26.96
N GLY A 966 4.27 23.07 26.21
CA GLY A 966 3.68 23.08 24.88
C GLY A 966 4.72 22.72 23.80
N SER A 967 4.34 22.93 22.54
CA SER A 967 5.20 22.71 21.36
C SER A 967 6.27 23.80 21.16
N SER A 968 6.69 24.48 22.23
CA SER A 968 7.64 25.60 22.18
C SER A 968 9.07 25.12 22.38
N SER A 969 9.98 25.57 21.53
CA SER A 969 11.41 25.30 21.65
C SER A 969 12.02 26.11 22.80
N GLY A 970 12.83 25.45 23.64
CA GLY A 970 13.59 26.10 24.73
C GLY A 970 12.92 26.07 26.11
N GLY A 971 11.75 25.44 26.24
CA GLY A 971 11.11 25.18 27.53
C GLY A 971 11.55 23.88 28.20
N LEU A 972 10.95 23.59 29.35
CA LEU A 972 11.17 22.36 30.13
C LEU A 972 11.04 21.07 29.30
N LEU A 973 9.98 20.94 28.50
CA LEU A 973 9.75 19.75 27.68
C LEU A 973 10.87 19.53 26.67
N HIS A 974 11.34 20.60 26.03
CA HIS A 974 12.45 20.55 25.08
C HIS A 974 13.75 20.15 25.77
N CYS A 975 14.03 20.71 26.94
CA CYS A 975 15.19 20.36 27.76
C CYS A 975 15.20 18.86 28.13
N VAL A 976 14.07 18.34 28.63
CA VAL A 976 13.94 16.92 28.98
C VAL A 976 14.06 16.02 27.75
N TYR A 977 13.48 16.41 26.61
CA TYR A 977 13.62 15.69 25.35
C TYR A 977 15.09 15.59 24.90
N LEU A 978 15.83 16.70 24.94
CA LEU A 978 17.24 16.74 24.53
C LEU A 978 18.14 15.94 25.48
N LEU A 979 17.94 16.08 26.80
CA LEU A 979 18.81 15.45 27.80
C LEU A 979 18.49 13.98 28.04
N LEU A 980 17.21 13.59 28.03
CA LEU A 980 16.75 12.27 28.47
C LEU A 980 16.08 11.46 27.35
N GLY A 981 15.78 12.07 26.22
CA GLY A 981 15.12 11.44 25.08
C GLY A 981 13.60 11.54 25.13
N SER A 982 12.95 10.98 24.11
CA SER A 982 11.51 11.15 23.92
C SER A 982 10.62 10.37 24.88
N THR A 983 11.09 9.22 25.38
CA THR A 983 10.34 8.43 26.36
C THR A 983 10.15 9.19 27.66
N ALA A 984 11.20 9.86 28.16
CA ALA A 984 11.12 10.73 29.33
C ALA A 984 10.23 11.95 29.08
N ALA A 985 10.33 12.59 27.91
CA ALA A 985 9.48 13.73 27.53
C ALA A 985 7.99 13.35 27.44
N SER A 986 7.67 12.18 26.89
CA SER A 986 6.29 11.65 26.82
C SER A 986 5.74 11.32 28.20
N ALA A 987 6.55 10.68 29.06
CA ALA A 987 6.18 10.42 30.45
C ALA A 987 5.91 11.72 31.23
N LEU A 988 6.73 12.77 31.00
CA LEU A 988 6.50 14.08 31.59
C LEU A 988 5.19 14.71 31.12
N LEU A 989 4.90 14.68 29.80
CA LEU A 989 3.63 15.18 29.26
C LEU A 989 2.43 14.45 29.86
N GLN A 990 2.54 13.13 30.00
CA GLN A 990 1.51 12.33 30.63
C GLN A 990 1.30 12.70 32.10
N SER A 991 2.39 12.80 32.87
CA SER A 991 2.33 13.17 34.28
C SER A 991 1.72 14.55 34.49
N LEU A 992 2.12 15.54 33.69
CA LEU A 992 1.57 16.88 33.75
C LEU A 992 0.11 16.92 33.28
N GLY A 993 -0.26 16.18 32.22
CA GLY A 993 -1.65 16.08 31.77
C GLY A 993 -2.57 15.51 32.85
N ALA A 994 -2.18 14.41 33.50
CA ALA A 994 -2.93 13.80 34.59
C ALA A 994 -3.02 14.74 35.82
N LEU A 995 -1.90 15.35 36.21
CA LEU A 995 -1.83 16.34 37.29
C LEU A 995 -2.80 17.49 37.05
N PHE A 996 -2.71 18.13 35.88
CA PHE A 996 -3.51 19.29 35.55
C PHE A 996 -5.00 18.93 35.41
N SER A 997 -5.33 17.77 34.84
CA SER A 997 -6.71 17.27 34.83
C SER A 997 -7.25 17.01 36.24
N CYS A 998 -6.43 16.52 37.18
CA CYS A 998 -6.85 16.35 38.57
C CYS A 998 -7.01 17.69 39.28
N PHE A 999 -6.07 18.62 39.07
CA PHE A 999 -6.10 19.95 39.67
C PHE A 999 -7.34 20.74 39.27
N LEU A 1000 -7.66 20.76 37.97
CA LEU A 1000 -8.87 21.43 37.47
C LEU A 1000 -10.18 20.81 37.98
N LYS A 1001 -10.16 19.56 38.45
CA LYS A 1001 -11.32 18.91 39.07
C LYS A 1001 -11.43 19.18 40.58
N LEU A 1002 -10.32 19.57 41.21
CA LEU A 1002 -10.26 19.90 42.63
C LEU A 1002 -10.63 21.36 42.89
N GLN A 1003 -10.36 22.24 41.92
CA GLN A 1003 -10.91 23.59 41.84
C GLN A 1003 -12.41 23.53 41.51
#